data_AF-O95140-F1
#
_entry.id   AF-O95140-F1
#
_cell.length_a   1.000
_cell.length_b   1.000
_cell.length_c   1.000
_cell.angle_alpha   90.00
_cell.angle_beta   90.00
_cell.angle_gamma   90.00
#
_symmetry.space_group_name_H-M   'P 1'
#
loop_
_entity.id
_entity.type
_entity.pdbx_description
1 polymer ?
#
loop_
_entity_poly.entity_id
_entity_poly.type
_entity_poly.pdbx_seq_one_letter_code
_entity_poly.pdbx_strand_id
1 'polypeptide(L)'
;MSLLFSRCNSIVTVKKNKRHMAEVNASPLKHFVTAKKKINGIFEQLGAYIQESATFLEDTYRNAELDPVTTEEQVLDVKGYLSKVRGISEVLARRHMKVAFFGRTSNGKSTVINAMLWDKVLPSGIGHTTNCFLRVEGTDGHEAFLLTEGSEEKRSAKTVNQLAHALHQDKQLHAGSLVSVMWPNSKCPLLKDDLVLMDSPGIDVTTELDSWIDKFCLDADVFVLVANSESTLMQTEKHFFHKVSERLSRPNIFILNNRWDASASEPEYMEEVRRQHMERCTSFLVDELGVVDRSQAGDRIFFVSAKEVLNARIQKAQGMPEGGGALAEGFQVRMFEFQNFERRFEECISQSAVKTKFEQHTVRAKQIAEAVRLIMDSLHMAAREQQVYCEEMREERQDRLKFIDKQLELLAQDYKLRIKQITEEVERQVSTAMAEEIRRLSVLVDDYQMDFHPSPVVLKVYKNELHRHIEEGLGRNMSDRCSTAITNSLQTMQQDMIDGLKPLLPVSVRSQIDMLVPRQCFSLNYDLNCDKLCADFQEDIEFHFSLGWTMLVNRFLGPKNSRRALMGYNDQVQRPIPLTPANPSMPPLPQGSLTQEEFMVSMVTGLASLTSRTSMGILVVGGVVWKAVGWRLIALSFGLYGLLYVYERLTWTTKAKERAFKRQFVEHASEKLQLVISYTGSNCSHQVQQELSGTFAHLCQQVDVTRENLEQEIAAMNKKIEVLDSLQSKAKLLRNKAGWLDSELNMFTHQYLQPSR
;
A
#
# COMPACT_ATOMS: atom_id res chain seq x y z
N MET A 1 -11.92 -19.74 22.63
CA MET A 1 -12.49 -18.50 23.20
C MET A 1 -13.93 -18.38 22.71
N SER A 2 -14.84 -18.35 23.68
CA SER A 2 -16.30 -18.40 23.53
C SER A 2 -16.86 -16.98 23.47
N LEU A 3 -17.62 -16.64 22.44
CA LEU A 3 -18.62 -15.57 22.50
C LEU A 3 -19.91 -16.03 21.82
N LEU A 4 -20.88 -16.34 22.68
CA LEU A 4 -22.30 -16.53 22.43
C LEU A 4 -22.89 -15.27 21.79
N PHE A 5 -23.35 -15.34 20.54
CA PHE A 5 -24.32 -14.38 20.01
C PHE A 5 -25.73 -15.00 20.03
N SER A 6 -26.52 -14.41 20.91
CA SER A 6 -27.85 -14.80 21.35
C SER A 6 -28.89 -14.73 20.22
N ARG A 7 -29.69 -15.80 20.12
CA ARG A 7 -30.96 -15.87 19.37
C ARG A 7 -31.98 -14.92 20.01
N CYS A 8 -32.14 -13.69 19.50
CA CYS A 8 -33.21 -12.80 19.98
C CYS A 8 -33.88 -11.89 18.92
N ASN A 9 -33.79 -12.22 17.62
CA ASN A 9 -34.38 -11.41 16.53
C ASN A 9 -35.58 -12.04 15.78
N SER A 10 -36.06 -13.22 16.16
CA SER A 10 -37.20 -13.86 15.46
C SER A 10 -38.58 -13.44 15.99
N ILE A 11 -38.71 -13.05 17.25
CA ILE A 11 -40.03 -12.78 17.87
C ILE A 11 -40.58 -11.40 17.44
N VAL A 12 -39.72 -10.40 17.23
CA VAL A 12 -40.12 -9.04 16.84
C VAL A 12 -40.57 -9.00 15.38
N THR A 13 -39.86 -9.68 14.48
CA THR A 13 -40.23 -9.84 13.06
C THR A 13 -41.55 -10.60 12.91
N VAL A 14 -41.79 -11.64 13.71
CA VAL A 14 -43.07 -12.37 13.68
C VAL A 14 -44.25 -11.50 14.17
N LYS A 15 -44.07 -10.67 15.21
CA LYS A 15 -45.12 -9.74 15.67
C LYS A 15 -45.42 -8.63 14.63
N LYS A 16 -44.39 -8.12 13.93
CA LYS A 16 -44.57 -7.13 12.86
C LYS A 16 -45.30 -7.73 11.66
N ASN A 17 -44.94 -8.95 11.25
CA ASN A 17 -45.63 -9.67 10.17
C ASN A 17 -47.09 -10.00 10.50
N LYS A 18 -47.41 -10.35 11.76
CA LYS A 18 -48.81 -10.57 12.18
C LYS A 18 -49.66 -9.29 12.14
N ARG A 19 -49.09 -8.13 12.52
CA ARG A 19 -49.80 -6.84 12.41
C ARG A 19 -50.03 -6.45 10.95
N HIS A 20 -49.04 -6.65 10.08
CA HIS A 20 -49.20 -6.33 8.66
C HIS A 20 -50.18 -7.25 7.93
N MET A 21 -50.25 -8.54 8.25
CA MET A 21 -51.29 -9.41 7.69
C MET A 21 -52.70 -9.03 8.18
N ALA A 22 -52.85 -8.57 9.43
CA ALA A 22 -54.13 -8.05 9.92
C ALA A 22 -54.54 -6.73 9.23
N GLU A 23 -53.59 -5.89 8.83
CA GLU A 23 -53.85 -4.64 8.09
C GLU A 23 -54.25 -4.88 6.63
N VAL A 24 -53.64 -5.85 5.94
CA VAL A 24 -54.04 -6.21 4.56
C VAL A 24 -55.47 -6.78 4.53
N ASN A 25 -55.90 -7.44 5.62
CA ASN A 25 -57.28 -7.89 5.74
C ASN A 25 -58.29 -6.73 5.82
N ALA A 26 -57.88 -5.55 6.31
CA ALA A 26 -58.76 -4.39 6.48
C ALA A 26 -59.10 -3.71 5.13
N SER A 27 -58.12 -3.50 4.25
CA SER A 27 -58.35 -3.12 2.86
C SER A 27 -57.31 -3.78 1.94
N PRO A 28 -57.74 -4.53 0.92
CA PRO A 28 -56.85 -5.15 -0.06
C PRO A 28 -55.91 -4.15 -0.75
N LEU A 29 -56.30 -2.88 -0.88
CA LEU A 29 -55.47 -1.82 -1.49
C LEU A 29 -54.15 -1.59 -0.74
N LYS A 30 -54.10 -1.89 0.57
CA LYS A 30 -52.85 -1.84 1.36
C LYS A 30 -51.77 -2.78 0.82
N HIS A 31 -52.15 -3.83 0.10
CA HIS A 31 -51.21 -4.71 -0.58
C HIS A 31 -50.36 -3.92 -1.60
N PHE A 32 -51.01 -3.10 -2.45
CA PHE A 32 -50.32 -2.24 -3.41
C PHE A 32 -49.47 -1.17 -2.72
N VAL A 33 -50.00 -0.49 -1.70
CA VAL A 33 -49.27 0.55 -0.95
C VAL A 33 -48.01 -0.03 -0.28
N THR A 34 -48.10 -1.23 0.29
CA THR A 34 -46.97 -1.89 0.94
C THR A 34 -45.95 -2.37 -0.09
N ALA A 35 -46.40 -2.94 -1.21
CA ALA A 35 -45.54 -3.32 -2.32
C ALA A 35 -44.78 -2.10 -2.88
N LYS A 36 -45.49 -0.99 -3.14
CA LYS A 36 -44.93 0.28 -3.61
C LYS A 36 -43.85 0.81 -2.66
N LYS A 37 -44.12 0.83 -1.35
CA LYS A 37 -43.12 1.25 -0.35
C LYS A 37 -41.90 0.34 -0.34
N LYS A 38 -42.11 -0.98 -0.40
CA LYS A 38 -41.01 -1.96 -0.37
C LYS A 38 -40.13 -1.86 -1.61
N ILE A 39 -40.71 -1.78 -2.81
CA ILE A 39 -39.94 -1.70 -4.05
C ILE A 39 -39.19 -0.36 -4.16
N ASN A 40 -39.79 0.77 -3.78
CA ASN A 40 -39.08 2.06 -3.74
C ASN A 40 -37.88 1.99 -2.77
N GLY A 41 -38.06 1.42 -1.58
CA GLY A 41 -36.95 1.23 -0.63
C GLY A 41 -35.82 0.32 -1.16
N ILE A 42 -36.15 -0.73 -1.92
CA ILE A 42 -35.15 -1.57 -2.59
C ILE A 42 -34.41 -0.77 -3.68
N PHE A 43 -35.12 0.07 -4.44
CA PHE A 43 -34.52 0.91 -5.48
C PHE A 43 -33.62 2.01 -4.90
N GLU A 44 -33.96 2.59 -3.75
CA GLU A 44 -33.08 3.52 -3.02
C GLU A 44 -31.78 2.83 -2.58
N GLN A 45 -31.89 1.61 -2.03
CA GLN A 45 -30.72 0.81 -1.63
C GLN A 45 -29.88 0.38 -2.83
N LEU A 46 -30.51 0.00 -3.94
CA LEU A 46 -29.84 -0.30 -5.20
C LEU A 46 -29.11 0.94 -5.74
N GLY A 47 -29.75 2.11 -5.69
CA GLY A 47 -29.13 3.38 -6.08
C GLY A 47 -27.91 3.71 -5.23
N ALA A 48 -27.98 3.52 -3.91
CA ALA A 48 -26.86 3.71 -2.99
C ALA A 48 -25.71 2.73 -3.27
N TYR A 49 -26.02 1.45 -3.50
CA TYR A 49 -25.04 0.42 -3.85
C TYR A 49 -24.31 0.72 -5.17
N ILE A 50 -25.05 1.16 -6.20
CA ILE A 50 -24.46 1.52 -7.50
C ILE A 50 -23.61 2.78 -7.36
N GLN A 51 -24.04 3.77 -6.58
CA GLN A 51 -23.25 4.98 -6.31
C GLN A 51 -21.93 4.64 -5.61
N GLU A 52 -21.96 3.80 -4.57
CA GLU A 52 -20.76 3.33 -3.87
C GLU A 52 -19.83 2.55 -4.80
N SER A 53 -20.41 1.67 -5.63
CA SER A 53 -19.69 0.92 -6.67
C SER A 53 -19.04 1.83 -7.71
N ALA A 54 -19.75 2.85 -8.18
CA ALA A 54 -19.24 3.80 -9.17
C ALA A 54 -18.05 4.60 -8.63
N THR A 55 -18.15 5.09 -7.39
CA THR A 55 -17.04 5.81 -6.73
C THR A 55 -15.83 4.89 -6.54
N PHE A 56 -16.05 3.65 -6.10
CA PHE A 56 -14.98 2.66 -5.95
C PHE A 56 -14.27 2.34 -7.27
N LEU A 57 -15.01 2.16 -8.37
CA LEU A 57 -14.43 1.93 -9.70
C LEU A 57 -13.68 3.14 -10.23
N GLU A 58 -14.21 4.35 -10.02
CA GLU A 58 -13.55 5.59 -10.43
C GLU A 58 -12.23 5.82 -9.68
N ASP A 59 -12.20 5.57 -8.37
CA ASP A 59 -10.98 5.66 -7.57
C ASP A 59 -9.96 4.59 -7.98
N THR A 60 -10.43 3.37 -8.30
CA THR A 60 -9.55 2.28 -8.75
C THR A 60 -8.97 2.56 -10.14
N TYR A 61 -9.77 3.09 -11.07
CA TYR A 61 -9.32 3.47 -12.41
C TYR A 61 -8.31 4.62 -12.40
N ARG A 62 -8.45 5.57 -11.46
CA ARG A 62 -7.51 6.69 -11.29
C ARG A 62 -6.18 6.31 -10.64
N ASN A 63 -6.08 5.13 -10.03
CA ASN A 63 -4.89 4.73 -9.32
C ASN A 63 -3.78 4.29 -10.28
N ALA A 64 -2.85 5.20 -10.57
CA ALA A 64 -1.73 4.96 -11.48
C ALA A 64 -0.60 4.07 -10.89
N GLU A 65 -0.66 3.72 -9.60
CA GLU A 65 0.34 2.82 -8.99
C GLU A 65 0.12 1.34 -9.37
N LEU A 66 -1.08 1.02 -9.87
CA LEU A 66 -1.50 -0.33 -10.24
C LEU A 66 -1.66 -0.44 -11.75
N ASP A 67 -1.35 -1.62 -12.29
CA ASP A 67 -1.84 -2.03 -13.60
C ASP A 67 -3.38 -1.97 -13.65
N PRO A 68 -3.99 -1.71 -14.82
CA PRO A 68 -5.42 -1.48 -14.94
C PRO A 68 -6.24 -2.74 -14.60
N VAL A 69 -6.75 -2.82 -13.37
CA VAL A 69 -7.68 -3.87 -12.90
C VAL A 69 -9.13 -3.62 -13.28
N THR A 70 -9.44 -2.45 -13.84
CA THR A 70 -10.78 -2.02 -14.27
C THR A 70 -10.69 -1.23 -15.57
N THR A 71 -11.75 -1.28 -16.38
CA THR A 71 -11.81 -0.53 -17.66
C THR A 71 -12.63 0.75 -17.52
N GLU A 72 -12.38 1.72 -18.41
CA GLU A 72 -13.18 2.95 -18.49
C GLU A 72 -14.65 2.63 -18.82
N GLU A 73 -14.88 1.64 -19.69
CA GLU A 73 -16.21 1.16 -20.06
C GLU A 73 -17.01 0.68 -18.83
N GLN A 74 -16.39 -0.07 -17.92
CA GLN A 74 -17.03 -0.50 -16.68
C GLN A 74 -17.42 0.68 -15.79
N VAL A 75 -16.57 1.72 -15.70
CA VAL A 75 -16.88 2.94 -14.93
C VAL A 75 -18.08 3.67 -15.54
N LEU A 76 -18.10 3.81 -16.87
CA LEU A 76 -19.19 4.47 -17.60
C LEU A 76 -20.51 3.69 -17.49
N ASP A 77 -20.45 2.36 -17.57
CA ASP A 77 -21.62 1.49 -17.44
C ASP A 77 -22.28 1.61 -16.06
N VAL A 78 -21.49 1.56 -14.98
CA VAL A 78 -22.03 1.69 -13.61
C VAL A 78 -22.61 3.08 -13.37
N LYS A 79 -21.97 4.14 -13.88
CA LYS A 79 -22.56 5.50 -13.87
C LYS A 79 -23.85 5.57 -14.69
N GLY A 80 -23.91 4.89 -15.83
CA GLY A 80 -25.11 4.76 -16.65
C GLY A 80 -26.26 4.03 -15.93
N TYR A 81 -25.94 2.96 -15.19
CA TYR A 81 -26.92 2.24 -14.37
C TYR A 81 -27.48 3.11 -13.25
N LEU A 82 -26.65 3.94 -12.61
CA LEU A 82 -27.12 4.86 -11.58
C LEU A 82 -28.19 5.82 -12.11
N SER A 83 -27.95 6.40 -13.29
CA SER A 83 -28.91 7.29 -13.96
C SER A 83 -30.21 6.54 -14.29
N LYS A 84 -30.11 5.32 -14.82
CA LYS A 84 -31.27 4.47 -15.11
C LYS A 84 -32.08 4.14 -13.85
N VAL A 85 -31.44 3.80 -12.74
CA VAL A 85 -32.11 3.47 -11.47
C VAL A 85 -32.81 4.70 -10.87
N ARG A 86 -32.20 5.88 -10.93
CA ARG A 86 -32.86 7.14 -10.52
C ARG A 86 -34.08 7.44 -11.37
N GLY A 87 -33.99 7.30 -12.69
CA GLY A 87 -35.13 7.46 -13.60
C GLY A 87 -36.27 6.47 -13.32
N ILE A 88 -35.94 5.21 -13.02
CA ILE A 88 -36.96 4.20 -12.65
C ILE A 88 -37.58 4.53 -11.29
N SER A 89 -36.80 5.04 -10.32
CA SER A 89 -37.31 5.41 -9.00
C SER A 89 -38.36 6.53 -9.09
N GLU A 90 -38.13 7.54 -9.92
CA GLU A 90 -39.13 8.58 -10.23
C GLU A 90 -40.42 8.01 -10.81
N VAL A 91 -40.31 7.03 -11.72
CA VAL A 91 -41.47 6.35 -12.30
C VAL A 91 -42.22 5.55 -11.24
N LEU A 92 -41.51 4.78 -10.40
CA LEU A 92 -42.08 3.96 -9.33
C LEU A 92 -42.81 4.78 -8.26
N ALA A 93 -42.27 5.95 -7.90
CA ALA A 93 -42.91 6.86 -6.95
C ALA A 93 -44.27 7.36 -7.45
N ARG A 94 -44.39 7.60 -8.77
CA ARG A 94 -45.61 8.10 -9.43
C ARG A 94 -46.64 7.01 -9.74
N ARG A 95 -46.26 5.72 -9.72
CA ARG A 95 -47.19 4.62 -10.03
C ARG A 95 -48.35 4.59 -9.03
N HIS A 96 -49.55 4.45 -9.57
CA HIS A 96 -50.80 4.31 -8.84
C HIS A 96 -51.67 3.25 -9.53
N MET A 97 -52.69 2.78 -8.82
CA MET A 97 -53.75 1.95 -9.35
C MET A 97 -54.72 2.82 -10.13
N LYS A 98 -55.12 2.40 -11.33
CA LYS A 98 -56.05 3.18 -12.15
C LYS A 98 -57.26 2.34 -12.54
N VAL A 99 -58.45 2.86 -12.25
CA VAL A 99 -59.73 2.29 -12.70
C VAL A 99 -60.44 3.27 -13.63
N ALA A 100 -61.01 2.76 -14.71
CA ALA A 100 -61.76 3.57 -15.67
C ALA A 100 -63.21 3.08 -15.82
N PHE A 101 -64.16 4.00 -15.69
CA PHE A 101 -65.59 3.75 -15.74
C PHE A 101 -66.17 4.14 -17.10
N PHE A 102 -66.86 3.20 -17.74
CA PHE A 102 -67.47 3.37 -19.07
C PHE A 102 -68.95 3.00 -19.05
N GLY A 103 -69.70 3.51 -20.03
CA GLY A 103 -71.14 3.31 -20.14
C GLY A 103 -71.84 4.52 -20.75
N ARG A 104 -73.10 4.35 -21.12
CA ARG A 104 -73.90 5.42 -21.71
C ARG A 104 -74.12 6.60 -20.76
N THR A 105 -74.47 7.73 -21.35
CA THR A 105 -74.91 8.92 -20.61
C THR A 105 -76.08 8.54 -19.70
N SER A 106 -76.07 9.06 -18.47
CA SER A 106 -77.11 8.81 -17.45
C SER A 106 -77.21 7.39 -16.87
N ASN A 107 -76.38 6.42 -17.28
CA ASN A 107 -76.32 5.10 -16.61
C ASN A 107 -75.86 5.18 -15.14
N GLY A 108 -75.24 6.30 -14.74
CA GLY A 108 -74.85 6.57 -13.36
C GLY A 108 -73.36 6.39 -13.04
N LYS A 109 -72.45 6.47 -14.03
CA LYS A 109 -70.99 6.37 -13.85
C LYS A 109 -70.45 7.26 -12.73
N SER A 110 -70.69 8.57 -12.82
CA SER A 110 -70.27 9.53 -11.80
C SER A 110 -70.93 9.28 -10.43
N THR A 111 -72.15 8.69 -10.42
CA THR A 111 -72.83 8.30 -9.16
C THR A 111 -72.16 7.09 -8.52
N VAL A 112 -71.71 6.10 -9.30
CA VAL A 112 -70.92 4.96 -8.81
C VAL A 112 -69.60 5.45 -8.20
N ILE A 113 -68.88 6.34 -8.89
CA ILE A 113 -67.61 6.91 -8.40
C ILE A 113 -67.85 7.66 -7.09
N ASN A 114 -68.86 8.54 -7.04
CA ASN A 114 -69.22 9.25 -5.81
C ASN A 114 -69.60 8.29 -4.67
N ALA A 115 -70.33 7.22 -4.96
CA ALA A 115 -70.66 6.19 -3.98
C ALA A 115 -69.39 5.55 -3.43
N MET A 116 -68.46 5.12 -4.28
CA MET A 116 -67.15 4.55 -3.87
C MET A 116 -66.32 5.53 -3.05
N LEU A 117 -66.39 6.83 -3.34
CA LEU A 117 -65.67 7.88 -2.62
C LEU A 117 -66.35 8.35 -1.32
N TRP A 118 -67.55 7.86 -1.02
CA TRP A 118 -68.38 8.23 0.14
C TRP A 118 -68.79 9.71 0.19
N ASP A 119 -68.61 10.45 -0.90
CA ASP A 119 -68.92 11.87 -1.00
C ASP A 119 -69.32 12.23 -2.44
N LYS A 120 -70.02 13.36 -2.61
CA LYS A 120 -70.25 13.93 -3.94
C LYS A 120 -68.95 14.63 -4.34
N VAL A 121 -68.16 14.01 -5.21
CA VAL A 121 -66.91 14.58 -5.73
C VAL A 121 -67.10 15.05 -7.17
N LEU A 122 -67.69 14.19 -8.00
CA LEU A 122 -68.02 14.46 -9.39
C LEU A 122 -69.46 14.98 -9.54
N PRO A 123 -69.77 15.81 -10.55
CA PRO A 123 -71.13 16.26 -10.81
C PRO A 123 -71.98 15.08 -11.28
N SER A 124 -73.03 14.75 -10.52
CA SER A 124 -73.90 13.61 -10.83
C SER A 124 -75.39 13.94 -10.67
N GLY A 125 -75.75 15.22 -10.71
CA GLY A 125 -77.14 15.67 -10.62
C GLY A 125 -77.91 15.48 -11.93
N ILE A 126 -79.24 15.58 -11.85
CA ILE A 126 -80.11 15.52 -13.03
C ILE A 126 -79.77 16.67 -13.98
N GLY A 127 -79.65 16.39 -15.28
CA GLY A 127 -79.32 17.38 -16.31
C GLY A 127 -77.81 17.65 -16.47
N HIS A 128 -76.96 17.14 -15.60
CA HIS A 128 -75.51 17.20 -15.80
C HIS A 128 -75.05 16.09 -16.75
N THR A 129 -74.28 16.47 -17.77
CA THR A 129 -73.62 15.55 -18.70
C THR A 129 -72.12 15.75 -18.64
N THR A 130 -71.38 14.67 -18.38
CA THR A 130 -69.92 14.66 -18.42
C THR A 130 -69.47 14.69 -19.88
N ASN A 131 -68.90 15.81 -20.31
CA ASN A 131 -68.47 16.08 -21.68
C ASN A 131 -67.00 15.79 -21.93
N CYS A 132 -66.20 15.50 -20.91
CA CYS A 132 -64.75 15.25 -20.97
C CYS A 132 -64.35 14.18 -19.93
N PHE A 133 -63.12 13.66 -19.98
CA PHE A 133 -62.64 12.71 -18.98
C PHE A 133 -62.36 13.41 -17.64
N LEU A 134 -62.90 12.87 -16.55
CA LEU A 134 -62.62 13.38 -15.21
C LEU A 134 -61.78 12.36 -14.45
N ARG A 135 -60.57 12.74 -14.02
CA ARG A 135 -59.64 11.90 -13.27
C ARG A 135 -59.62 12.32 -11.80
N VAL A 136 -60.16 11.52 -10.89
CA VAL A 136 -60.09 11.79 -9.46
C VAL A 136 -58.83 11.16 -8.88
N GLU A 137 -57.98 11.98 -8.25
CA GLU A 137 -56.73 11.57 -7.61
C GLU A 137 -56.61 12.18 -6.21
N GLY A 138 -55.93 11.48 -5.31
CA GLY A 138 -55.64 11.93 -3.97
C GLY A 138 -54.62 13.06 -3.91
N THR A 139 -54.82 14.03 -3.00
CA THR A 139 -53.80 15.02 -2.63
C THR A 139 -53.59 15.05 -1.12
N ASP A 140 -52.35 15.29 -0.69
CA ASP A 140 -52.01 15.49 0.72
C ASP A 140 -52.44 16.88 1.24
N GLY A 141 -52.84 17.78 0.34
CA GLY A 141 -53.41 19.07 0.69
C GLY A 141 -54.81 18.94 1.33
N HIS A 142 -55.20 19.96 2.08
CA HIS A 142 -56.52 20.03 2.72
C HIS A 142 -57.64 20.49 1.78
N GLU A 143 -57.28 21.15 0.68
CA GLU A 143 -58.24 21.71 -0.29
C GLU A 143 -58.24 20.93 -1.60
N ALA A 144 -59.42 20.85 -2.23
CA ALA A 144 -59.58 20.27 -3.54
C ALA A 144 -59.32 21.30 -4.65
N PHE A 145 -58.66 20.86 -5.72
CA PHE A 145 -58.36 21.70 -6.88
C PHE A 145 -58.39 20.90 -8.18
N LEU A 146 -58.53 21.61 -9.30
CA LEU A 146 -58.59 21.08 -10.66
C LEU A 146 -57.29 21.38 -11.39
N LEU A 147 -56.87 20.44 -12.22
CA LEU A 147 -55.79 20.56 -13.18
C LEU A 147 -56.31 20.10 -14.55
N THR A 148 -56.29 20.98 -15.55
CA THR A 148 -56.70 20.64 -16.91
C THR A 148 -55.48 20.18 -17.71
N GLU A 149 -55.56 19.03 -18.38
CA GLU A 149 -54.43 18.53 -19.17
C GLU A 149 -54.02 19.53 -20.27
N GLY A 150 -52.73 19.86 -20.33
CA GLY A 150 -52.19 20.91 -21.20
C GLY A 150 -52.11 22.31 -20.57
N SER A 151 -52.72 22.51 -19.39
CA SER A 151 -52.61 23.74 -18.58
C SER A 151 -52.10 23.42 -17.18
N GLU A 152 -51.07 24.14 -16.72
CA GLU A 152 -50.58 24.00 -15.33
C GLU A 152 -51.42 24.83 -14.32
N GLU A 153 -52.52 25.43 -14.77
CA GLU A 153 -53.39 26.28 -13.94
C GLU A 153 -54.15 25.44 -12.90
N LYS A 154 -53.88 25.71 -11.61
CA LYS A 154 -54.61 25.13 -10.48
C LYS A 154 -55.86 25.96 -10.18
N ARG A 155 -57.05 25.41 -10.46
CA ARG A 155 -58.32 26.05 -10.11
C ARG A 155 -58.90 25.44 -8.84
N SER A 156 -59.19 26.25 -7.82
CA SER A 156 -59.80 25.73 -6.58
C SER A 156 -61.21 25.20 -6.83
N ALA A 157 -61.52 24.01 -6.30
CA ALA A 157 -62.84 23.39 -6.39
C ALA A 157 -63.37 23.11 -4.98
N LYS A 158 -63.88 24.15 -4.30
CA LYS A 158 -64.37 24.00 -2.91
C LYS A 158 -65.67 23.20 -2.84
N THR A 159 -66.47 23.19 -3.90
CA THR A 159 -67.74 22.46 -3.96
C THR A 159 -67.94 21.81 -5.32
N VAL A 160 -68.72 20.72 -5.37
CA VAL A 160 -69.12 20.06 -6.63
C VAL A 160 -69.82 21.02 -7.57
N ASN A 161 -70.60 21.97 -7.03
CA ASN A 161 -71.30 22.97 -7.84
C ASN A 161 -70.32 23.90 -8.53
N GLN A 162 -69.24 24.31 -7.86
CA GLN A 162 -68.17 25.08 -8.49
C GLN A 162 -67.45 24.25 -9.56
N LEU A 163 -67.22 22.96 -9.32
CA LEU A 163 -66.62 22.06 -10.30
C LEU A 163 -67.52 21.91 -11.53
N ALA A 164 -68.82 21.65 -11.34
CA ALA A 164 -69.80 21.55 -12.43
C ALA A 164 -69.88 22.87 -13.23
N HIS A 165 -69.87 24.01 -12.55
CA HIS A 165 -69.85 25.32 -13.18
C HIS A 165 -68.53 25.56 -13.94
N ALA A 166 -67.38 25.18 -13.37
CA ALA A 166 -66.08 25.30 -14.04
C ALA A 166 -66.01 24.47 -15.32
N LEU A 167 -66.49 23.23 -15.30
CA LEU A 167 -66.56 22.36 -16.47
C LEU A 167 -67.52 22.89 -17.55
N HIS A 168 -68.61 23.56 -17.15
CA HIS A 168 -69.58 24.11 -18.08
C HIS A 168 -69.12 25.42 -18.74
N GLN A 169 -68.40 26.27 -18.00
CA GLN A 169 -67.88 27.55 -18.51
C GLN A 169 -66.72 27.35 -19.50
N ASP A 170 -65.95 26.28 -19.34
CA ASP A 170 -64.77 26.02 -20.14
C ASP A 170 -65.13 25.39 -21.50
N LYS A 171 -65.47 26.25 -22.47
CA LYS A 171 -65.83 25.85 -23.84
C LYS A 171 -64.71 25.14 -24.60
N GLN A 172 -63.48 25.15 -24.09
CA GLN A 172 -62.34 24.48 -24.71
C GLN A 172 -62.32 22.97 -24.40
N LEU A 173 -63.07 22.53 -23.38
CA LEU A 173 -63.17 21.12 -23.03
C LEU A 173 -64.03 20.36 -24.04
N HIS A 174 -63.42 19.38 -24.69
CA HIS A 174 -64.08 18.45 -25.61
C HIS A 174 -64.03 17.02 -25.05
N ALA A 175 -64.68 16.07 -25.74
CA ALA A 175 -64.81 14.68 -25.28
C ALA A 175 -63.48 13.91 -25.17
N GLY A 176 -62.39 14.46 -25.70
CA GLY A 176 -61.04 13.92 -25.55
C GLY A 176 -60.14 14.73 -24.62
N SER A 177 -60.65 15.73 -23.92
CA SER A 177 -59.92 16.47 -22.88
C SER A 177 -59.96 15.74 -21.55
N LEU A 178 -58.96 15.94 -20.69
CA LEU A 178 -58.90 15.38 -19.34
C LEU A 178 -58.78 16.48 -18.30
N VAL A 179 -59.60 16.40 -17.25
CA VAL A 179 -59.54 17.26 -16.07
C VAL A 179 -59.25 16.38 -14.85
N SER A 180 -58.12 16.63 -14.19
CA SER A 180 -57.77 15.97 -12.93
C SER A 180 -58.36 16.72 -11.74
N VAL A 181 -59.20 16.04 -10.97
CA VAL A 181 -59.79 16.49 -9.71
C VAL A 181 -58.93 15.98 -8.57
N MET A 182 -58.11 16.85 -8.00
CA MET A 182 -57.26 16.53 -6.85
C MET A 182 -58.09 16.68 -5.57
N TRP A 183 -58.34 15.57 -4.87
CA TRP A 183 -59.24 15.52 -3.72
C TRP A 183 -58.48 15.10 -2.43
N PRO A 184 -58.77 15.71 -1.26
CA PRO A 184 -58.00 15.43 -0.05
C PRO A 184 -57.99 13.96 0.39
N ASN A 185 -56.80 13.40 0.60
CA ASN A 185 -56.56 12.03 1.06
C ASN A 185 -57.20 11.72 2.43
N SER A 186 -57.47 12.75 3.24
CA SER A 186 -58.11 12.60 4.55
C SER A 186 -59.60 12.20 4.46
N LYS A 187 -60.26 12.47 3.33
CA LYS A 187 -61.70 12.23 3.15
C LYS A 187 -62.01 10.82 2.65
N CYS A 188 -61.13 10.23 1.84
CA CYS A 188 -61.38 8.94 1.21
C CYS A 188 -60.17 8.00 1.36
N PRO A 189 -60.33 6.84 2.02
CA PRO A 189 -59.28 5.83 2.12
C PRO A 189 -58.80 5.30 0.77
N LEU A 190 -59.68 5.21 -0.24
CA LEU A 190 -59.32 4.73 -1.57
C LEU A 190 -58.26 5.62 -2.23
N LEU A 191 -58.45 6.94 -2.18
CA LEU A 191 -57.51 7.90 -2.76
C LEU A 191 -56.18 7.92 -2.00
N LYS A 192 -56.24 7.81 -0.68
CA LYS A 192 -55.05 7.69 0.17
C LYS A 192 -54.21 6.46 -0.14
N ASP A 193 -54.85 5.39 -0.59
CA ASP A 193 -54.19 4.13 -0.93
C ASP A 193 -53.83 4.02 -2.42
N ASP A 194 -53.50 5.16 -3.05
CA ASP A 194 -52.99 5.28 -4.43
C ASP A 194 -53.99 4.78 -5.50
N LEU A 195 -55.31 4.92 -5.28
CA LEU A 195 -56.32 4.66 -6.32
C LEU A 195 -56.69 5.95 -7.08
N VAL A 196 -56.64 5.87 -8.40
CA VAL A 196 -57.12 6.90 -9.33
C VAL A 196 -58.35 6.39 -10.05
N LEU A 197 -59.44 7.18 -9.99
CA LEU A 197 -60.72 6.86 -10.62
C LEU A 197 -60.96 7.76 -11.82
N MET A 198 -61.25 7.18 -12.97
CA MET A 198 -61.46 7.91 -14.21
C MET A 198 -62.91 7.75 -14.68
N ASP A 199 -63.65 8.86 -14.75
CA ASP A 199 -64.98 8.94 -15.35
C ASP A 199 -64.85 9.29 -16.84
N SER A 200 -65.46 8.48 -17.71
CA SER A 200 -65.50 8.75 -19.14
C SER A 200 -66.73 9.60 -19.50
N PRO A 201 -66.68 10.33 -20.63
CA PRO A 201 -67.91 10.79 -21.27
C PRO A 201 -68.80 9.60 -21.66
N GLY A 202 -70.07 9.87 -21.99
CA GLY A 202 -70.99 8.84 -22.48
C GLY A 202 -70.45 8.16 -23.73
N ILE A 203 -70.45 6.82 -23.75
CA ILE A 203 -70.01 6.03 -24.91
C ILE A 203 -70.85 6.26 -26.18
N ASP A 204 -72.04 6.81 -25.99
CA ASP A 204 -73.01 7.18 -27.01
C ASP A 204 -72.74 8.56 -27.64
N VAL A 205 -71.76 9.32 -27.14
CA VAL A 205 -71.47 10.69 -27.59
C VAL A 205 -70.49 10.72 -28.77
N THR A 206 -69.59 9.75 -28.87
CA THR A 206 -68.58 9.71 -29.94
C THR A 206 -68.42 8.32 -30.54
N THR A 207 -68.01 8.27 -31.80
CA THR A 207 -67.58 7.06 -32.50
C THR A 207 -66.06 6.87 -32.43
N GLU A 208 -65.29 7.89 -32.03
CA GLU A 208 -63.81 7.90 -31.98
C GLU A 208 -63.24 7.20 -30.73
N LEU A 209 -63.74 5.99 -30.46
CA LEU A 209 -63.41 5.23 -29.26
C LEU A 209 -61.92 4.84 -29.19
N ASP A 210 -61.26 4.64 -30.34
CA ASP A 210 -59.86 4.21 -30.38
C ASP A 210 -58.93 5.27 -29.79
N SER A 211 -59.19 6.56 -30.08
CA SER A 211 -58.40 7.66 -29.53
C SER A 211 -58.50 7.74 -27.99
N TRP A 212 -59.67 7.40 -27.44
CA TRP A 212 -59.88 7.36 -26.00
C TRP A 212 -59.14 6.19 -25.36
N ILE A 213 -59.14 5.03 -26.03
CA ILE A 213 -58.43 3.85 -25.54
C ILE A 213 -56.93 4.13 -25.45
N ASP A 214 -56.35 4.65 -26.54
CA ASP A 214 -54.92 4.89 -26.64
C ASP A 214 -54.43 5.95 -25.64
N LYS A 215 -55.20 7.04 -25.44
CA LYS A 215 -54.80 8.12 -24.54
C LYS A 215 -55.02 7.81 -23.06
N PHE A 216 -56.15 7.18 -22.72
CA PHE A 216 -56.64 7.17 -21.34
C PHE A 216 -56.82 5.78 -20.75
N CYS A 217 -56.82 4.71 -21.56
CA CYS A 217 -57.22 3.38 -21.11
C CYS A 217 -56.07 2.36 -21.05
N LEU A 218 -55.02 2.50 -21.87
CA LEU A 218 -53.96 1.48 -21.96
C LEU A 218 -53.22 1.21 -20.64
N ASP A 219 -53.19 2.19 -19.73
CA ASP A 219 -52.57 2.12 -18.42
C ASP A 219 -53.55 1.79 -17.27
N ALA A 220 -54.83 1.54 -17.59
CA ALA A 220 -55.85 1.18 -16.62
C ALA A 220 -55.70 -0.29 -16.19
N ASP A 221 -55.77 -0.53 -14.88
CA ASP A 221 -55.62 -1.86 -14.28
C ASP A 221 -56.96 -2.61 -14.24
N VAL A 222 -58.06 -1.87 -14.14
CA VAL A 222 -59.44 -2.39 -14.12
C VAL A 222 -60.37 -1.46 -14.90
N PHE A 223 -61.29 -2.08 -15.62
CA PHE A 223 -62.38 -1.40 -16.32
C PHE A 223 -63.72 -1.74 -15.68
N VAL A 224 -64.59 -0.76 -15.54
CA VAL A 224 -65.94 -0.94 -15.00
C VAL A 224 -66.97 -0.46 -16.01
N LEU A 225 -67.75 -1.40 -16.56
CA LEU A 225 -68.92 -1.09 -17.36
C LEU A 225 -70.11 -0.82 -16.44
N VAL A 226 -70.59 0.42 -16.42
CA VAL A 226 -71.82 0.81 -15.73
C VAL A 226 -72.99 0.72 -16.71
N ALA A 227 -73.71 -0.39 -16.65
CA ALA A 227 -74.90 -0.66 -17.43
C ALA A 227 -76.16 -0.14 -16.71
N ASN A 228 -77.20 0.23 -17.46
CA ASN A 228 -78.49 0.57 -16.89
C ASN A 228 -79.40 -0.66 -16.85
N SER A 229 -79.75 -1.14 -15.66
CA SER A 229 -80.58 -2.33 -15.48
C SER A 229 -82.06 -2.15 -15.83
N GLU A 230 -82.53 -0.92 -16.04
CA GLU A 230 -83.85 -0.65 -16.64
C GLU A 230 -83.87 -1.02 -18.14
N SER A 231 -82.69 -1.28 -18.72
CA SER A 231 -82.48 -1.64 -20.12
C SER A 231 -81.53 -2.83 -20.24
N THR A 232 -81.34 -3.33 -21.47
CA THR A 232 -80.31 -4.33 -21.76
C THR A 232 -78.96 -3.68 -22.05
N LEU A 233 -77.87 -4.45 -21.91
CA LEU A 233 -76.56 -4.10 -22.47
C LEU A 233 -76.68 -3.73 -23.95
N MET A 234 -76.22 -2.54 -24.30
CA MET A 234 -76.31 -2.00 -25.66
C MET A 234 -75.13 -2.46 -26.51
N GLN A 235 -75.33 -2.54 -27.84
CA GLN A 235 -74.25 -2.94 -28.75
C GLN A 235 -73.08 -1.95 -28.77
N THR A 236 -73.33 -0.66 -28.56
CA THR A 236 -72.27 0.35 -28.45
C THR A 236 -71.37 0.12 -27.23
N GLU A 237 -71.97 -0.26 -26.10
CA GLU A 237 -71.25 -0.61 -24.87
C GLU A 237 -70.38 -1.86 -25.10
N LYS A 238 -70.95 -2.91 -25.71
CA LYS A 238 -70.19 -4.12 -26.07
C LYS A 238 -69.05 -3.82 -27.03
N HIS A 239 -69.31 -3.05 -28.09
CA HIS A 239 -68.34 -2.73 -29.13
C HIS A 239 -67.09 -2.03 -28.58
N PHE A 240 -67.24 -1.14 -27.61
CA PHE A 240 -66.09 -0.51 -26.95
C PHE A 240 -65.20 -1.53 -26.23
N PHE A 241 -65.80 -2.45 -25.48
CA PHE A 241 -65.06 -3.45 -24.72
C PHE A 241 -64.45 -4.53 -25.62
N HIS A 242 -65.05 -4.81 -26.78
CA HIS A 242 -64.40 -5.59 -27.86
C HIS A 242 -63.09 -4.90 -28.30
N LYS A 243 -63.13 -3.60 -28.58
CA LYS A 243 -61.92 -2.82 -28.90
C LYS A 243 -60.89 -2.80 -27.77
N VAL A 244 -61.32 -2.71 -26.51
CA VAL A 244 -60.41 -2.82 -25.35
C VAL A 244 -59.75 -4.20 -25.30
N SER A 245 -60.49 -5.27 -25.54
CA SER A 245 -59.97 -6.64 -25.56
C SER A 245 -59.05 -6.94 -26.75
N GLU A 246 -59.19 -6.21 -27.87
CA GLU A 246 -58.25 -6.27 -29.00
C GLU A 246 -56.90 -5.61 -28.65
N ARG A 247 -56.89 -4.59 -27.78
CA ARG A 247 -55.69 -3.84 -27.40
C ARG A 247 -54.98 -4.39 -26.16
N LEU A 248 -55.72 -4.97 -25.22
CA LEU A 248 -55.21 -5.47 -23.94
C LEU A 248 -55.39 -6.98 -23.81
N SER A 249 -54.35 -7.67 -23.36
CA SER A 249 -54.43 -9.11 -23.08
C SER A 249 -55.15 -9.34 -21.74
N ARG A 250 -56.34 -9.95 -21.80
CA ARG A 250 -57.19 -10.30 -20.63
C ARG A 250 -57.42 -9.10 -19.67
N PRO A 251 -58.07 -8.02 -20.14
CA PRO A 251 -58.39 -6.88 -19.26
C PRO A 251 -59.32 -7.29 -18.12
N ASN A 252 -59.10 -6.75 -16.93
CA ASN A 252 -59.99 -6.96 -15.79
C ASN A 252 -61.26 -6.12 -15.95
N ILE A 253 -62.36 -6.73 -16.36
CA ILE A 253 -63.63 -6.05 -16.62
C ILE A 253 -64.67 -6.44 -15.57
N PHE A 254 -65.28 -5.43 -14.95
CA PHE A 254 -66.45 -5.56 -14.07
C PHE A 254 -67.68 -4.97 -14.75
N ILE A 255 -68.86 -5.57 -14.53
CA ILE A 255 -70.14 -5.06 -15.02
C ILE A 255 -71.03 -4.75 -13.82
N LEU A 256 -71.39 -3.47 -13.70
CA LEU A 256 -72.36 -2.99 -12.73
C LEU A 256 -73.68 -2.73 -13.45
N ASN A 257 -74.65 -3.62 -13.25
CA ASN A 257 -76.04 -3.39 -13.60
C ASN A 257 -76.62 -2.41 -12.57
N ASN A 258 -76.46 -1.12 -12.85
CA ASN A 258 -76.85 -0.03 -11.96
C ASN A 258 -78.33 0.34 -12.14
N ARG A 259 -78.91 1.01 -11.14
CA ARG A 259 -80.35 1.34 -11.03
C ARG A 259 -81.24 0.13 -10.76
N TRP A 260 -80.70 -0.86 -10.05
CA TRP A 260 -81.43 -2.06 -9.65
C TRP A 260 -82.54 -1.79 -8.61
N ASP A 261 -82.64 -0.57 -8.08
CA ASP A 261 -83.79 -0.13 -7.30
C ASP A 261 -85.08 -0.07 -8.15
N ALA A 262 -84.98 0.16 -9.47
CA ALA A 262 -86.14 0.25 -10.34
C ALA A 262 -86.93 -1.08 -10.43
N SER A 263 -86.22 -2.22 -10.44
CA SER A 263 -86.87 -3.55 -10.50
C SER A 263 -87.68 -3.88 -9.26
N ALA A 264 -87.45 -3.20 -8.14
CA ALA A 264 -88.26 -3.37 -6.93
C ALA A 264 -89.68 -2.79 -7.10
N SER A 265 -89.92 -1.98 -8.12
CA SER A 265 -91.27 -1.50 -8.47
C SER A 265 -92.13 -2.58 -9.15
N GLU A 266 -91.49 -3.61 -9.72
CA GLU A 266 -92.12 -4.71 -10.46
C GLU A 266 -91.61 -6.07 -9.95
N PRO A 267 -91.97 -6.46 -8.70
CA PRO A 267 -91.44 -7.65 -8.05
C PRO A 267 -91.74 -8.95 -8.81
N GLU A 268 -92.83 -9.01 -9.57
CA GLU A 268 -93.24 -10.16 -10.39
C GLU A 268 -92.23 -10.51 -11.49
N TYR A 269 -91.46 -9.54 -11.99
CA TYR A 269 -90.47 -9.73 -13.04
C TYR A 269 -89.03 -9.68 -12.55
N MET A 270 -88.80 -9.24 -11.31
CA MET A 270 -87.47 -8.97 -10.76
C MET A 270 -86.48 -10.14 -10.94
N GLU A 271 -86.89 -11.37 -10.58
CA GLU A 271 -85.99 -12.54 -10.63
C GLU A 271 -85.70 -12.98 -12.07
N GLU A 272 -86.71 -12.95 -12.95
CA GLU A 272 -86.55 -13.30 -14.35
C GLU A 272 -85.68 -12.27 -15.09
N VAL A 273 -85.88 -10.98 -14.84
CA VAL A 273 -85.04 -9.90 -15.39
C VAL A 273 -83.60 -10.02 -14.88
N ARG A 274 -83.40 -10.34 -13.59
CA ARG A 274 -82.06 -10.56 -13.01
C ARG A 274 -81.35 -11.71 -13.72
N ARG A 275 -82.03 -12.84 -13.88
CA ARG A 275 -81.50 -14.04 -14.55
C ARG A 275 -81.11 -13.73 -16.00
N GLN A 276 -81.96 -13.02 -16.73
CA GLN A 276 -81.66 -12.61 -18.11
C GLN A 276 -80.45 -11.68 -18.21
N HIS A 277 -80.34 -10.70 -17.31
CA HIS A 277 -79.20 -9.79 -17.28
C HIS A 277 -77.92 -10.51 -16.89
N MET A 278 -77.99 -11.43 -15.93
CA MET A 278 -76.87 -12.23 -15.47
C MET A 278 -76.33 -13.12 -16.60
N GLU A 279 -77.20 -13.84 -17.32
CA GLU A 279 -76.79 -14.66 -18.45
C GLU A 279 -76.20 -13.82 -19.58
N ARG A 280 -76.81 -12.67 -19.90
CA ARG A 280 -76.33 -11.77 -20.95
C ARG A 280 -74.96 -11.18 -20.63
N CYS A 281 -74.74 -10.78 -19.38
CA CYS A 281 -73.45 -10.27 -18.91
C CYS A 281 -72.40 -11.40 -18.86
N THR A 282 -72.79 -12.60 -18.44
CA THR A 282 -71.90 -13.77 -18.38
C THR A 282 -71.46 -14.17 -19.77
N SER A 283 -72.40 -14.30 -20.71
CA SER A 283 -72.09 -14.62 -22.10
C SER A 283 -71.20 -13.54 -22.74
N PHE A 284 -71.43 -12.27 -22.41
CA PHE A 284 -70.56 -11.19 -22.87
C PHE A 284 -69.10 -11.32 -22.35
N LEU A 285 -68.90 -11.58 -21.06
CA LEU A 285 -67.54 -11.69 -20.51
C LEU A 285 -66.83 -13.01 -20.87
N VAL A 286 -67.58 -14.11 -20.96
CA VAL A 286 -67.05 -15.48 -21.14
C VAL A 286 -67.01 -15.86 -22.61
N ASP A 287 -68.15 -15.78 -23.31
CA ASP A 287 -68.30 -16.30 -24.66
C ASP A 287 -67.86 -15.28 -25.74
N GLU A 288 -68.14 -13.99 -25.52
CA GLU A 288 -67.77 -12.93 -26.47
C GLU A 288 -66.35 -12.40 -26.26
N LEU A 289 -65.98 -11.98 -25.04
CA LEU A 289 -64.65 -11.39 -24.77
C LEU A 289 -63.58 -12.43 -24.37
N GLY A 290 -63.97 -13.58 -23.83
CA GLY A 290 -63.01 -14.62 -23.41
C GLY A 290 -62.05 -14.19 -22.29
N VAL A 291 -62.44 -13.22 -21.45
CA VAL A 291 -61.53 -12.64 -20.43
C VAL A 291 -61.53 -13.40 -19.11
N VAL A 292 -62.67 -14.02 -18.76
CA VAL A 292 -62.90 -14.74 -17.50
C VAL A 292 -63.59 -16.08 -17.73
N ASP A 293 -63.39 -17.03 -16.80
CA ASP A 293 -64.11 -18.29 -16.81
C ASP A 293 -65.55 -18.13 -16.27
N ARG A 294 -66.48 -19.03 -16.66
CA ARG A 294 -67.88 -18.97 -16.21
C ARG A 294 -68.04 -19.04 -14.68
N SER A 295 -67.12 -19.70 -13.98
CA SER A 295 -67.08 -19.74 -12.52
C SER A 295 -66.66 -18.42 -11.87
N GLN A 296 -65.89 -17.59 -12.58
CA GLN A 296 -65.40 -16.29 -12.11
C GLN A 296 -66.35 -15.14 -12.49
N ALA A 297 -67.26 -15.35 -13.44
CA ALA A 297 -68.20 -14.33 -13.91
C ALA A 297 -69.07 -13.76 -12.77
N GLY A 298 -69.46 -14.58 -11.79
CA GLY A 298 -70.21 -14.15 -10.62
C GLY A 298 -69.47 -13.14 -9.73
N ASP A 299 -68.12 -13.14 -9.76
CA ASP A 299 -67.28 -12.17 -9.05
C ASP A 299 -67.00 -10.89 -9.87
N ARG A 300 -67.62 -10.75 -11.05
CA ARG A 300 -67.45 -9.60 -11.96
C ARG A 300 -68.74 -8.89 -12.30
N ILE A 301 -69.89 -9.53 -12.12
CA ILE A 301 -71.21 -9.00 -12.50
C ILE A 301 -72.02 -8.75 -11.23
N PHE A 302 -72.45 -7.51 -11.02
CA PHE A 302 -73.18 -7.09 -9.82
C PHE A 302 -74.44 -6.29 -10.16
N PHE A 303 -75.47 -6.40 -9.32
CA PHE A 303 -76.75 -5.69 -9.45
C PHE A 303 -76.92 -4.67 -8.33
N VAL A 304 -76.76 -3.38 -8.65
CA VAL A 304 -76.54 -2.34 -7.64
C VAL A 304 -77.45 -1.12 -7.83
N SER A 305 -77.63 -0.35 -6.76
CA SER A 305 -78.18 1.01 -6.84
C SER A 305 -77.16 2.01 -6.27
N ALA A 306 -76.36 2.61 -7.15
CA ALA A 306 -75.34 3.57 -6.74
C ALA A 306 -75.94 4.80 -6.03
N LYS A 307 -77.18 5.18 -6.38
CA LYS A 307 -77.88 6.31 -5.77
C LYS A 307 -78.26 6.03 -4.32
N GLU A 308 -78.79 4.84 -4.03
CA GLU A 308 -79.07 4.40 -2.66
C GLU A 308 -77.78 4.36 -1.82
N VAL A 309 -76.71 3.77 -2.38
CA VAL A 309 -75.42 3.63 -1.68
C VAL A 309 -74.80 4.98 -1.38
N LEU A 310 -74.78 5.91 -2.35
CA LEU A 310 -74.27 7.26 -2.16
C LEU A 310 -75.04 8.00 -1.07
N ASN A 311 -76.37 7.99 -1.12
CA ASN A 311 -77.19 8.68 -0.11
C ASN A 311 -76.98 8.07 1.27
N ALA A 312 -76.94 6.74 1.38
CA ALA A 312 -76.68 6.06 2.64
C ALA A 312 -75.30 6.41 3.23
N ARG A 313 -74.26 6.49 2.41
CA ARG A 313 -72.90 6.87 2.84
C ARG A 313 -72.80 8.32 3.28
N ILE A 314 -73.46 9.23 2.56
CA ILE A 314 -73.52 10.65 2.95
C ILE A 314 -74.22 10.80 4.31
N GLN A 315 -75.35 10.11 4.50
CA GLN A 315 -76.08 10.11 5.78
C GLN A 315 -75.21 9.54 6.90
N LYS A 316 -74.54 8.42 6.65
CA LYS A 316 -73.62 7.78 7.59
C LYS A 316 -72.43 8.67 7.96
N ALA A 317 -71.84 9.38 7.00
CA ALA A 317 -70.76 10.34 7.23
C ALA A 317 -71.22 11.56 8.05
N GLN A 318 -72.51 11.91 7.98
CA GLN A 318 -73.14 12.95 8.79
C GLN A 318 -73.64 12.45 10.16
N GLY A 319 -73.48 11.16 10.48
CA GLY A 319 -73.94 10.55 11.72
C GLY A 319 -75.43 10.17 11.75
N MET A 320 -76.10 10.18 10.60
CA MET A 320 -77.50 9.78 10.43
C MET A 320 -77.61 8.29 10.03
N PRO A 321 -78.76 7.62 10.28
CA PRO A 321 -78.93 6.21 9.94
C PRO A 321 -78.87 5.96 8.42
N GLU A 322 -78.17 4.91 8.02
CA GLU A 322 -77.95 4.55 6.60
C GLU A 322 -79.24 4.23 5.83
N GLY A 323 -80.30 3.81 6.53
CA GLY A 323 -81.61 3.54 5.94
C GLY A 323 -82.29 4.75 5.31
N GLY A 324 -81.87 5.99 5.64
CA GLY A 324 -82.38 7.20 5.00
C GLY A 324 -82.03 7.31 3.50
N GLY A 325 -81.11 6.48 3.01
CA GLY A 325 -80.76 6.39 1.59
C GLY A 325 -81.64 5.45 0.75
N ALA A 326 -82.50 4.65 1.38
CA ALA A 326 -83.32 3.65 0.68
C ALA A 326 -84.36 4.32 -0.24
N LEU A 327 -84.45 3.85 -1.47
CA LEU A 327 -85.44 4.31 -2.46
C LEU A 327 -86.56 3.29 -2.66
N ALA A 328 -86.26 2.00 -2.45
CA ALA A 328 -87.23 0.91 -2.58
C ALA A 328 -86.95 -0.21 -1.57
N GLU A 329 -87.87 -1.16 -1.46
CA GLU A 329 -87.65 -2.39 -0.68
C GLU A 329 -86.40 -3.14 -1.20
N GLY A 330 -85.71 -3.86 -0.31
CA GLY A 330 -84.49 -4.60 -0.66
C GLY A 330 -83.19 -3.78 -0.65
N PHE A 331 -83.20 -2.57 -0.07
CA PHE A 331 -82.02 -1.70 0.08
C PHE A 331 -80.80 -2.45 0.64
N GLN A 332 -80.97 -3.24 1.70
CA GLN A 332 -79.86 -3.95 2.35
C GLN A 332 -79.20 -4.97 1.41
N VAL A 333 -79.98 -5.62 0.54
CA VAL A 333 -79.48 -6.59 -0.44
C VAL A 333 -78.62 -5.87 -1.49
N ARG A 334 -79.10 -4.74 -2.01
CA ARG A 334 -78.35 -3.93 -2.99
C ARG A 334 -77.10 -3.28 -2.38
N MET A 335 -77.17 -2.86 -1.11
CA MET A 335 -76.02 -2.35 -0.36
C MET A 335 -74.96 -3.44 -0.17
N PHE A 336 -75.37 -4.66 0.22
CA PHE A 336 -74.45 -5.80 0.35
C PHE A 336 -73.81 -6.18 -0.98
N GLU A 337 -74.58 -6.19 -2.07
CA GLU A 337 -74.06 -6.43 -3.42
C GLU A 337 -73.00 -5.39 -3.82
N PHE A 338 -73.22 -4.10 -3.51
CA PHE A 338 -72.24 -3.04 -3.79
C PHE A 338 -70.96 -3.20 -2.95
N GLN A 339 -71.09 -3.58 -1.67
CA GLN A 339 -69.93 -3.86 -0.81
C GLN A 339 -69.15 -5.09 -1.31
N ASN A 340 -69.83 -6.12 -1.81
CA ASN A 340 -69.18 -7.27 -2.44
C ASN A 340 -68.44 -6.88 -3.71
N PHE A 341 -69.04 -6.03 -4.56
CA PHE A 341 -68.36 -5.45 -5.70
C PHE A 341 -67.07 -4.74 -5.27
N GLU A 342 -67.14 -3.82 -4.32
CA GLU A 342 -65.96 -3.08 -3.85
C GLU A 342 -64.88 -4.02 -3.33
N ARG A 343 -65.25 -5.04 -2.55
CA ARG A 343 -64.29 -6.02 -2.03
C ARG A 343 -63.58 -6.77 -3.16
N ARG A 344 -64.32 -7.29 -4.13
CA ARG A 344 -63.77 -8.05 -5.28
C ARG A 344 -62.95 -7.14 -6.20
N PHE A 345 -63.39 -5.90 -6.36
CA PHE A 345 -62.68 -4.86 -7.09
C PHE A 345 -61.33 -4.54 -6.43
N GLU A 346 -61.31 -4.24 -5.12
CA GLU A 346 -60.09 -3.90 -4.37
C GLU A 346 -59.08 -5.06 -4.39
N GLU A 347 -59.53 -6.31 -4.25
CA GLU A 347 -58.68 -7.50 -4.35
C GLU A 347 -58.09 -7.66 -5.77
N CYS A 348 -58.92 -7.49 -6.79
CA CYS A 348 -58.50 -7.65 -8.18
C CYS A 348 -57.50 -6.55 -8.61
N ILE A 349 -57.80 -5.28 -8.31
CA ILE A 349 -56.97 -4.16 -8.73
C ILE A 349 -55.62 -4.14 -8.01
N SER A 350 -55.60 -4.45 -6.71
CA SER A 350 -54.36 -4.46 -5.93
C SER A 350 -53.38 -5.53 -6.42
N GLN A 351 -53.85 -6.74 -6.71
CA GLN A 351 -53.01 -7.81 -7.25
C GLN A 351 -52.57 -7.52 -8.69
N SER A 352 -53.51 -7.10 -9.54
CA SER A 352 -53.21 -6.81 -10.94
C SER A 352 -52.21 -5.67 -11.08
N ALA A 353 -52.43 -4.55 -10.38
CA ALA A 353 -51.56 -3.38 -10.46
C ALA A 353 -50.17 -3.64 -9.89
N VAL A 354 -50.04 -4.42 -8.81
CA VAL A 354 -48.72 -4.81 -8.28
C VAL A 354 -47.92 -5.55 -9.34
N LYS A 355 -48.55 -6.51 -10.03
CA LYS A 355 -47.90 -7.27 -11.09
C LYS A 355 -47.55 -6.39 -12.29
N THR A 356 -48.54 -5.69 -12.87
CA THR A 356 -48.36 -4.91 -14.11
C THR A 356 -47.38 -3.75 -13.91
N LYS A 357 -47.40 -3.07 -12.75
CA LYS A 357 -46.60 -1.87 -12.52
C LYS A 357 -45.20 -2.19 -11.95
N PHE A 358 -44.99 -3.29 -11.22
CA PHE A 358 -43.71 -3.55 -10.54
C PHE A 358 -42.89 -4.73 -11.08
N GLU A 359 -43.49 -5.71 -11.80
CA GLU A 359 -42.78 -6.90 -12.28
C GLU A 359 -41.59 -6.55 -13.18
N GLN A 360 -41.80 -5.70 -14.19
CA GLN A 360 -40.75 -5.30 -15.13
C GLN A 360 -39.61 -4.56 -14.45
N HIS A 361 -39.92 -3.65 -13.52
CA HIS A 361 -38.91 -2.92 -12.77
C HIS A 361 -38.13 -3.83 -11.82
N THR A 362 -38.79 -4.83 -11.22
CA THR A 362 -38.14 -5.85 -10.39
C THR A 362 -37.15 -6.68 -11.21
N VAL A 363 -37.55 -7.14 -12.41
CA VAL A 363 -36.66 -7.86 -13.33
C VAL A 363 -35.48 -6.98 -13.75
N ARG A 364 -35.74 -5.70 -14.04
CA ARG A 364 -34.69 -4.76 -14.42
C ARG A 364 -33.70 -4.49 -13.29
N ALA A 365 -34.18 -4.39 -12.06
CA ALA A 365 -33.33 -4.25 -10.87
C ALA A 365 -32.40 -5.45 -10.69
N LYS A 366 -32.91 -6.68 -10.89
CA LYS A 366 -32.09 -7.91 -10.84
C LYS A 366 -30.99 -7.89 -11.90
N GLN A 367 -31.32 -7.52 -13.14
CA GLN A 367 -30.33 -7.42 -14.22
C GLN A 367 -29.23 -6.40 -13.90
N ILE A 368 -29.59 -5.23 -13.36
CA ILE A 368 -28.62 -4.19 -13.00
C ILE A 368 -27.75 -4.64 -11.83
N ALA A 369 -28.36 -5.20 -10.77
CA ALA A 369 -27.62 -5.71 -9.62
C ALA A 369 -26.61 -6.79 -10.03
N GLU A 370 -27.03 -7.70 -10.92
CA GLU A 370 -26.17 -8.76 -11.47
C GLU A 370 -25.04 -8.21 -12.33
N ALA A 371 -25.32 -7.24 -13.21
CA ALA A 371 -24.28 -6.61 -14.02
C ALA A 371 -23.19 -5.95 -13.16
N VAL A 372 -23.59 -5.19 -12.13
CA VAL A 372 -22.63 -4.57 -11.21
C VAL A 372 -21.90 -5.63 -10.39
N ARG A 373 -22.57 -6.72 -9.98
CA ARG A 373 -21.94 -7.86 -9.30
C ARG A 373 -20.84 -8.49 -10.14
N LEU A 374 -21.08 -8.70 -11.44
CA LEU A 374 -20.08 -9.27 -12.36
C LEU A 374 -18.88 -8.34 -12.54
N ILE A 375 -19.10 -7.02 -12.60
CA ILE A 375 -18.00 -6.04 -12.65
C ILE A 375 -17.16 -6.11 -11.36
N MET A 376 -17.79 -6.19 -10.19
CA MET A 376 -17.07 -6.33 -8.91
C MET A 376 -16.29 -7.64 -8.82
N ASP A 377 -16.83 -8.73 -9.36
CA ASP A 377 -16.15 -10.03 -9.39
C ASP A 377 -14.97 -10.03 -10.36
N SER A 378 -15.10 -9.40 -11.54
CA SER A 378 -14.01 -9.19 -12.49
C SER A 378 -12.86 -8.39 -11.87
N LEU A 379 -13.17 -7.27 -11.18
CA LEU A 379 -12.16 -6.46 -10.50
C LEU A 379 -11.49 -7.24 -9.37
N HIS A 380 -12.27 -7.99 -8.58
CA HIS A 380 -11.72 -8.82 -7.51
C HIS A 380 -10.73 -9.87 -8.04
N MET A 381 -11.06 -10.53 -9.16
CA MET A 381 -10.18 -11.52 -9.78
C MET A 381 -8.92 -10.88 -10.39
N ALA A 382 -9.05 -9.75 -11.09
CA ALA A 382 -7.90 -9.03 -11.66
C ALA A 382 -6.95 -8.52 -10.57
N ALA A 383 -7.48 -7.93 -9.49
CA ALA A 383 -6.68 -7.50 -8.36
C ALA A 383 -5.99 -8.67 -7.64
N ARG A 384 -6.63 -9.85 -7.58
CA ARG A 384 -6.05 -11.06 -7.01
C ARG A 384 -4.91 -11.61 -7.86
N GLU A 385 -5.08 -11.67 -9.18
CA GLU A 385 -4.04 -12.10 -10.11
C GLU A 385 -2.80 -11.19 -10.00
N GLN A 386 -3.00 -9.88 -9.97
CA GLN A 386 -1.92 -8.92 -9.78
C GLN A 386 -1.26 -9.03 -8.41
N GLN A 387 -2.02 -9.34 -7.35
CA GLN A 387 -1.46 -9.56 -6.02
C GLN A 387 -0.53 -10.76 -6.02
N VAL A 388 -0.98 -11.89 -6.58
CA VAL A 388 -0.17 -13.12 -6.67
C VAL A 388 1.13 -12.84 -7.43
N TYR A 389 1.06 -12.12 -8.55
CA TYR A 389 2.25 -11.71 -9.29
C TYR A 389 3.21 -10.83 -8.45
N CYS A 390 2.67 -9.85 -7.71
CA CYS A 390 3.50 -9.01 -6.83
C CYS A 390 4.14 -9.82 -5.69
N GLU A 391 3.44 -10.80 -5.14
CA GLU A 391 3.94 -11.70 -4.10
C GLU A 391 5.07 -12.59 -4.61
N GLU A 392 4.92 -13.21 -5.78
CA GLU A 392 5.96 -14.01 -6.44
C GLU A 392 7.22 -13.17 -6.72
N MET A 393 7.05 -11.95 -7.28
CA MET A 393 8.16 -11.04 -7.54
C MET A 393 8.84 -10.58 -6.25
N ARG A 394 8.07 -10.28 -5.20
CA ARG A 394 8.62 -9.92 -3.88
C ARG A 394 9.43 -11.07 -3.30
N GLU A 395 8.93 -12.31 -3.38
CA GLU A 395 9.64 -13.49 -2.89
C GLU A 395 10.96 -13.72 -3.64
N GLU A 396 10.97 -13.57 -4.97
CA GLU A 396 12.20 -13.66 -5.78
C GLU A 396 13.25 -12.62 -5.36
N ARG A 397 12.84 -11.36 -5.16
CA ARG A 397 13.75 -10.29 -4.70
C ARG A 397 14.24 -10.53 -3.29
N GLN A 398 13.38 -11.03 -2.40
CA GLN A 398 13.74 -11.35 -1.02
C GLN A 398 14.72 -12.52 -0.95
N ASP A 399 14.55 -13.54 -1.77
CA ASP A 399 15.49 -14.66 -1.84
C ASP A 399 16.82 -14.25 -2.47
N ARG A 400 16.81 -13.37 -3.47
CA ARG A 400 18.02 -12.75 -4.00
C ARG A 400 18.76 -11.93 -2.94
N LEU A 401 18.04 -11.16 -2.12
CA LEU A 401 18.60 -10.38 -1.02
C LEU A 401 19.27 -11.31 0.02
N LYS A 402 18.57 -12.34 0.50
CA LYS A 402 19.14 -13.36 1.41
C LYS A 402 20.37 -14.05 0.83
N PHE A 403 20.36 -14.33 -0.47
CA PHE A 403 21.51 -14.91 -1.17
C PHE A 403 22.71 -13.97 -1.13
N ILE A 404 22.51 -12.68 -1.45
CA ILE A 404 23.59 -11.67 -1.41
C ILE A 404 24.14 -11.54 0.01
N ASP A 405 23.29 -11.40 1.03
CA ASP A 405 23.73 -11.27 2.43
C ASP A 405 24.58 -12.48 2.88
N LYS A 406 24.10 -13.69 2.58
CA LYS A 406 24.82 -14.93 2.94
C LYS A 406 26.15 -15.06 2.20
N GLN A 407 26.20 -14.71 0.92
CA GLN A 407 27.46 -14.76 0.15
C GLN A 407 28.44 -13.68 0.62
N LEU A 408 27.96 -12.47 0.93
CA LEU A 408 28.78 -11.39 1.45
C LEU A 408 29.40 -11.76 2.81
N GLU A 409 28.64 -12.39 3.70
CA GLU A 409 29.15 -12.89 4.99
C GLU A 409 30.26 -13.94 4.81
N LEU A 410 30.06 -14.92 3.91
CA LEU A 410 31.05 -15.95 3.60
C LEU A 410 32.33 -15.35 3.00
N LEU A 411 32.20 -14.45 2.03
CA LEU A 411 33.33 -13.76 1.39
C LEU A 411 34.07 -12.85 2.38
N ALA A 412 33.35 -12.13 3.25
CA ALA A 412 33.96 -11.31 4.28
C ALA A 412 34.81 -12.14 5.26
N GLN A 413 34.34 -13.33 5.64
CA GLN A 413 35.11 -14.25 6.49
C GLN A 413 36.34 -14.82 5.77
N ASP A 414 36.19 -15.27 4.52
CA ASP A 414 37.29 -15.82 3.71
C ASP A 414 38.38 -14.75 3.47
N TYR A 415 37.99 -13.56 3.01
CA TYR A 415 38.95 -12.49 2.75
C TYR A 415 39.62 -11.96 4.00
N LYS A 416 38.94 -11.91 5.15
CA LYS A 416 39.57 -11.58 6.43
C LYS A 416 40.69 -12.57 6.78
N LEU A 417 40.46 -13.87 6.55
CA LEU A 417 41.48 -14.91 6.79
C LEU A 417 42.64 -14.81 5.79
N ARG A 418 42.35 -14.63 4.51
CA ARG A 418 43.38 -14.50 3.46
C ARG A 418 44.22 -13.23 3.61
N ILE A 419 43.59 -12.08 3.95
CA ILE A 419 44.31 -10.85 4.27
C ILE A 419 45.30 -11.11 5.40
N LYS A 420 44.85 -11.78 6.47
CA LYS A 420 45.72 -12.15 7.61
C LYS A 420 46.90 -13.02 7.18
N GLN A 421 46.67 -14.03 6.34
CA GLN A 421 47.73 -14.90 5.82
C GLN A 421 48.76 -14.13 4.98
N ILE A 422 48.30 -13.25 4.08
CA ILE A 422 49.18 -12.42 3.26
C ILE A 422 49.98 -11.47 4.15
N THR A 423 49.36 -10.86 5.16
CA THR A 423 50.05 -9.94 6.08
C THR A 423 51.14 -10.64 6.91
N GLU A 424 50.90 -11.86 7.38
CA GLU A 424 51.89 -12.67 8.11
C GLU A 424 53.05 -13.09 7.18
N GLU A 425 52.74 -13.45 5.93
CA GLU A 425 53.74 -13.81 4.92
C GLU A 425 54.60 -12.61 4.52
N VAL A 426 54.01 -11.41 4.35
CA VAL A 426 54.73 -10.17 4.07
C VAL A 426 55.68 -9.83 5.22
N GLU A 427 55.22 -9.90 6.47
CA GLU A 427 56.05 -9.65 7.65
C GLU A 427 57.25 -10.60 7.69
N ARG A 428 57.01 -11.89 7.42
CA ARG A 428 58.05 -12.94 7.37
C ARG A 428 59.03 -12.71 6.23
N GLN A 429 58.54 -12.41 5.02
CA GLN A 429 59.37 -12.16 3.84
C GLN A 429 60.28 -10.94 4.03
N VAL A 430 59.71 -9.81 4.47
CA VAL A 430 60.46 -8.57 4.73
C VAL A 430 61.47 -8.78 5.85
N SER A 431 61.09 -9.45 6.95
CA SER A 431 62.00 -9.73 8.06
C SER A 431 63.16 -10.63 7.64
N THR A 432 62.89 -11.67 6.85
CA THR A 432 63.91 -12.61 6.35
C THR A 432 64.86 -11.93 5.36
N ALA A 433 64.31 -11.16 4.41
CA ALA A 433 65.09 -10.42 3.43
C ALA A 433 65.98 -9.37 4.12
N MET A 434 65.44 -8.63 5.09
CA MET A 434 66.21 -7.64 5.85
C MET A 434 67.31 -8.32 6.68
N ALA A 435 67.04 -9.45 7.34
CA ALA A 435 68.04 -10.21 8.07
C ALA A 435 69.16 -10.77 7.18
N GLU A 436 68.84 -11.14 5.94
CA GLU A 436 69.83 -11.55 4.94
C GLU A 436 70.67 -10.40 4.41
N GLU A 437 70.05 -9.24 4.16
CA GLU A 437 70.77 -8.05 3.73
C GLU A 437 71.67 -7.50 4.84
N ILE A 438 71.23 -7.52 6.10
CA ILE A 438 72.06 -7.16 7.25
C ILE A 438 73.28 -8.09 7.36
N ARG A 439 73.15 -9.38 7.05
CA ARG A 439 74.30 -10.32 7.00
C ARG A 439 75.28 -10.01 5.86
N ARG A 440 74.81 -9.37 4.79
CA ARG A 440 75.62 -8.94 3.64
C ARG A 440 76.01 -7.47 3.71
N LEU A 441 75.74 -6.79 4.83
CA LEU A 441 76.04 -5.37 5.02
C LEU A 441 77.51 -5.06 4.78
N SER A 442 78.42 -5.99 5.08
CA SER A 442 79.85 -5.85 4.79
C SER A 442 80.13 -5.62 3.30
N VAL A 443 79.38 -6.26 2.41
CA VAL A 443 79.54 -6.11 0.95
C VAL A 443 79.11 -4.71 0.53
N LEU A 444 77.97 -4.24 1.03
CA LEU A 444 77.43 -2.91 0.74
C LEU A 444 78.37 -1.79 1.26
N VAL A 445 78.99 -1.99 2.43
CA VAL A 445 79.95 -1.05 3.01
C VAL A 445 81.30 -1.10 2.28
N ASP A 446 81.73 -2.27 1.79
CA ASP A 446 82.97 -2.42 1.03
C ASP A 446 82.86 -1.80 -0.38
N ASP A 447 81.68 -1.86 -1.00
CA ASP A 447 81.37 -1.24 -2.30
C ASP A 447 81.39 0.29 -2.27
N TYR A 448 81.37 0.91 -1.08
CA TYR A 448 81.45 2.35 -0.92
C TYR A 448 82.86 2.88 -1.25
N GLN A 449 82.98 3.56 -2.39
CA GLN A 449 84.21 4.13 -2.95
C GLN A 449 84.23 5.66 -2.76
N MET A 450 84.68 6.11 -1.58
CA MET A 450 85.01 7.52 -1.34
C MET A 450 86.37 7.62 -0.65
N ASP A 451 87.15 8.66 -0.95
CA ASP A 451 88.48 8.86 -0.39
C ASP A 451 88.44 9.01 1.14
N PHE A 452 89.02 8.03 1.84
CA PHE A 452 89.07 8.03 3.30
C PHE A 452 90.17 8.98 3.80
N HIS A 453 89.78 10.01 4.54
CA HIS A 453 90.71 10.95 5.17
C HIS A 453 90.47 11.03 6.68
N PRO A 454 91.50 10.87 7.53
CA PRO A 454 91.36 10.83 9.00
C PRO A 454 91.10 12.20 9.66
N SER A 455 90.61 13.21 8.91
CA SER A 455 90.27 14.52 9.48
C SER A 455 88.81 14.52 10.00
N PRO A 456 88.53 15.12 11.16
CA PRO A 456 87.23 15.01 11.83
C PRO A 456 86.06 15.62 11.03
N VAL A 457 86.34 16.59 10.15
CA VAL A 457 85.33 17.18 9.26
C VAL A 457 84.98 16.23 8.11
N VAL A 458 86.00 15.59 7.52
CA VAL A 458 85.80 14.65 6.40
C VAL A 458 85.16 13.37 6.90
N LEU A 459 85.48 12.90 8.12
CA LEU A 459 84.85 11.74 8.73
C LEU A 459 83.34 11.92 8.96
N LYS A 460 82.88 13.12 9.35
CA LYS A 460 81.43 13.40 9.46
C LYS A 460 80.72 13.34 8.12
N VAL A 461 81.33 13.89 7.07
CA VAL A 461 80.77 13.83 5.70
C VAL A 461 80.78 12.38 5.21
N TYR A 462 81.87 11.64 5.45
CA TYR A 462 81.99 10.23 5.13
C TYR A 462 80.92 9.38 5.83
N LYS A 463 80.64 9.63 7.10
CA LYS A 463 79.57 8.96 7.86
C LYS A 463 78.18 9.21 7.27
N ASN A 464 77.83 10.47 7.04
CA ASN A 464 76.51 10.81 6.51
C ASN A 464 76.29 10.23 5.11
N GLU A 465 77.30 10.33 4.24
CA GLU A 465 77.18 9.78 2.89
C GLU A 465 77.22 8.24 2.90
N LEU A 466 77.93 7.62 3.84
CA LEU A 466 77.87 6.17 4.07
C LEU A 466 76.49 5.73 4.58
N HIS A 467 75.89 6.45 5.53
CA HIS A 467 74.53 6.16 6.00
C HIS A 467 73.53 6.24 4.84
N ARG A 468 73.61 7.29 4.02
CA ARG A 468 72.77 7.46 2.83
C ARG A 468 72.98 6.34 1.82
N HIS A 469 74.23 5.98 1.54
CA HIS A 469 74.57 4.87 0.64
C HIS A 469 74.00 3.54 1.14
N ILE A 470 74.02 3.31 2.46
CA ILE A 470 73.46 2.10 3.06
C ILE A 470 71.94 2.12 3.03
N GLU A 471 71.29 3.25 3.32
CA GLU A 471 69.83 3.38 3.28
C GLU A 471 69.30 3.17 1.85
N GLU A 472 69.91 3.83 0.86
CA GLU A 472 69.56 3.66 -0.56
C GLU A 472 69.89 2.24 -1.05
N GLY A 473 71.04 1.69 -0.66
CA GLY A 473 71.48 0.35 -1.05
C GLY A 473 70.61 -0.76 -0.44
N LEU A 474 70.33 -0.68 0.86
CA LEU A 474 69.45 -1.60 1.58
C LEU A 474 68.00 -1.46 1.08
N GLY A 475 67.51 -0.23 0.90
CA GLY A 475 66.17 0.03 0.37
C GLY A 475 65.98 -0.52 -1.05
N ARG A 476 66.99 -0.36 -1.92
CA ARG A 476 66.98 -0.92 -3.28
C ARG A 476 67.02 -2.45 -3.26
N ASN A 477 67.91 -3.05 -2.48
CA ASN A 477 68.01 -4.52 -2.38
C ASN A 477 66.73 -5.14 -1.80
N MET A 478 66.12 -4.48 -0.81
CA MET A 478 64.83 -4.87 -0.23
C MET A 478 63.72 -4.76 -1.28
N SER A 479 63.67 -3.66 -2.03
CA SER A 479 62.68 -3.50 -3.09
C SER A 479 62.81 -4.56 -4.19
N ASP A 480 64.03 -4.83 -4.65
CA ASP A 480 64.29 -5.83 -5.70
C ASP A 480 63.92 -7.25 -5.27
N ARG A 481 64.04 -7.58 -3.97
CA ARG A 481 63.69 -8.90 -3.43
C ARG A 481 62.23 -9.06 -3.05
N CYS A 482 61.64 -8.05 -2.42
CA CYS A 482 60.34 -8.16 -1.79
C CYS A 482 59.23 -7.52 -2.63
N SER A 483 59.46 -6.36 -3.26
CA SER A 483 58.39 -5.59 -3.89
C SER A 483 57.69 -6.36 -5.00
N THR A 484 58.41 -7.08 -5.87
CA THR A 484 57.77 -7.87 -6.94
C THR A 484 56.89 -9.00 -6.38
N ALA A 485 57.36 -9.72 -5.36
CA ALA A 485 56.61 -10.81 -4.76
C ALA A 485 55.36 -10.30 -4.04
N ILE A 486 55.48 -9.22 -3.27
CA ILE A 486 54.38 -8.63 -2.52
C ILE A 486 53.35 -7.99 -3.47
N THR A 487 53.79 -7.23 -4.49
CA THR A 487 52.89 -6.63 -5.48
C THR A 487 52.13 -7.70 -6.27
N ASN A 488 52.77 -8.80 -6.65
CA ASN A 488 52.08 -9.92 -7.30
C ASN A 488 51.03 -10.55 -6.36
N SER A 489 51.38 -10.79 -5.10
CA SER A 489 50.44 -11.34 -4.11
C SER A 489 49.25 -10.40 -3.87
N LEU A 490 49.48 -9.09 -3.84
CA LEU A 490 48.44 -8.07 -3.67
C LEU A 490 47.52 -8.01 -4.89
N GLN A 491 48.07 -8.03 -6.11
CA GLN A 491 47.28 -8.06 -7.35
C GLN A 491 46.45 -9.34 -7.48
N THR A 492 47.01 -10.51 -7.17
CA THR A 492 46.26 -11.77 -7.16
C THR A 492 45.10 -11.71 -6.17
N MET A 493 45.34 -11.19 -4.95
CA MET A 493 44.29 -11.05 -3.95
C MET A 493 43.20 -10.04 -4.35
N GLN A 494 43.57 -8.91 -4.93
CA GLN A 494 42.61 -7.92 -5.44
C GLN A 494 41.74 -8.51 -6.56
N GLN A 495 42.35 -9.28 -7.47
CA GLN A 495 41.62 -9.96 -8.55
C GLN A 495 40.66 -11.02 -7.99
N ASP A 496 41.12 -11.83 -7.03
CA ASP A 496 40.27 -12.80 -6.32
C ASP A 496 39.07 -12.11 -5.64
N MET A 497 39.29 -10.96 -4.98
CA MET A 497 38.22 -10.16 -4.36
C MET A 497 37.18 -9.69 -5.38
N ILE A 498 37.63 -9.18 -6.53
CA ILE A 498 36.76 -8.73 -7.62
C ILE A 498 35.97 -9.91 -8.19
N ASP A 499 36.62 -11.03 -8.48
CA ASP A 499 36.00 -12.20 -9.08
C ASP A 499 34.98 -12.86 -8.14
N GLY A 500 35.24 -12.86 -6.82
CA GLY A 500 34.27 -13.35 -5.83
C GLY A 500 33.06 -12.44 -5.63
N LEU A 501 33.18 -11.12 -5.79
CA LEU A 501 32.06 -10.17 -5.62
C LEU A 501 31.24 -9.92 -6.91
N LYS A 502 31.83 -10.16 -8.09
CA LYS A 502 31.18 -10.02 -9.41
C LYS A 502 29.82 -10.74 -9.53
N PRO A 503 29.59 -11.95 -8.99
CA PRO A 503 28.28 -12.63 -9.06
C PRO A 503 27.17 -11.95 -8.25
N LEU A 504 27.53 -11.16 -7.22
CA LEU A 504 26.57 -10.47 -6.36
C LEU A 504 26.01 -9.22 -7.03
N LEU A 505 26.80 -8.60 -7.89
CA LEU A 505 26.45 -7.35 -8.56
C LEU A 505 25.51 -7.56 -9.77
N PRO A 506 24.65 -6.57 -10.08
CA PRO A 506 23.77 -6.58 -11.25
C PRO A 506 24.57 -6.66 -12.55
N VAL A 507 24.00 -7.29 -13.59
CA VAL A 507 24.66 -7.49 -14.89
C VAL A 507 25.15 -6.18 -15.51
N SER A 508 24.42 -5.08 -15.28
CA SER A 508 24.77 -3.73 -15.74
C SER A 508 26.07 -3.19 -15.13
N VAL A 509 26.36 -3.53 -13.88
CA VAL A 509 27.53 -3.03 -13.14
C VAL A 509 28.74 -3.95 -13.33
N ARG A 510 28.53 -5.23 -13.67
CA ARG A 510 29.61 -6.22 -13.84
C ARG A 510 30.69 -5.81 -14.85
N SER A 511 30.35 -5.00 -15.86
CA SER A 511 31.30 -4.50 -16.87
C SER A 511 32.05 -3.23 -16.42
N GLN A 512 31.58 -2.56 -15.37
CA GLN A 512 32.13 -1.29 -14.89
C GLN A 512 33.04 -1.46 -13.67
N ILE A 513 33.02 -2.62 -13.00
CA ILE A 513 33.86 -2.90 -11.82
C ILE A 513 35.35 -2.70 -12.12
N ASP A 514 35.80 -3.10 -13.32
CA ASP A 514 37.19 -2.94 -13.74
C ASP A 514 37.62 -1.46 -13.86
N MET A 515 36.67 -0.53 -14.01
CA MET A 515 36.93 0.92 -13.99
C MET A 515 36.84 1.54 -12.60
N LEU A 516 36.10 0.91 -11.68
CA LEU A 516 35.80 1.46 -10.36
C LEU A 516 36.91 1.18 -9.34
N VAL A 517 37.72 0.14 -9.54
CA VAL A 517 38.88 -0.15 -8.68
C VAL A 517 40.13 0.48 -9.29
N PRO A 518 40.69 1.58 -8.71
CA PRO A 518 41.90 2.19 -9.23
C PRO A 518 43.06 1.19 -9.13
N ARG A 519 43.61 0.77 -10.27
CA ARG A 519 44.90 0.05 -10.32
C ARG A 519 46.04 1.02 -10.01
N GLN A 520 46.09 1.56 -8.80
CA GLN A 520 47.23 2.37 -8.38
C GLN A 520 48.43 1.46 -8.12
N CYS A 521 49.60 1.81 -8.67
CA CYS A 521 50.85 1.12 -8.40
C CYS A 521 51.17 1.22 -6.92
N PHE A 522 50.87 0.16 -6.16
CA PHE A 522 51.29 0.03 -4.78
C PHE A 522 52.82 -0.05 -4.70
N SER A 523 53.44 0.90 -4.00
CA SER A 523 54.88 0.93 -3.74
C SER A 523 55.13 0.76 -2.24
N LEU A 524 55.86 -0.28 -1.85
CA LEU A 524 56.24 -0.50 -0.45
C LEU A 524 57.23 0.56 0.02
N ASN A 525 56.94 1.19 1.15
CA ASN A 525 57.87 2.08 1.83
C ASN A 525 58.59 1.32 2.97
N TYR A 526 59.87 1.00 2.74
CA TYR A 526 60.78 0.45 3.74
C TYR A 526 61.44 1.61 4.50
N ASP A 527 60.77 2.15 5.51
CA ASP A 527 61.28 3.27 6.31
C ASP A 527 62.52 2.86 7.13
N LEU A 528 63.72 3.09 6.57
CA LEU A 528 65.01 2.65 7.11
C LEU A 528 65.86 3.87 7.49
N ASN A 529 65.47 4.62 8.52
CA ASN A 529 66.16 5.84 8.99
C ASN A 529 67.61 5.59 9.52
N CYS A 530 68.54 5.19 8.66
CA CYS A 530 69.90 4.77 9.03
C CYS A 530 70.67 5.91 9.70
N ASP A 531 70.41 7.14 9.27
CA ASP A 531 70.99 8.37 9.86
C ASP A 531 70.70 8.51 11.35
N LYS A 532 69.48 8.18 11.79
CA LYS A 532 69.10 8.26 13.21
C LYS A 532 69.58 7.03 13.98
N LEU A 533 69.55 5.86 13.33
CA LEU A 533 69.92 4.58 13.93
C LEU A 533 71.42 4.48 14.23
N CYS A 534 72.26 5.07 13.37
CA CYS A 534 73.72 5.00 13.46
C CYS A 534 74.37 6.30 13.97
N ALA A 535 73.58 7.30 14.40
CA ALA A 535 74.06 8.61 14.86
C ALA A 535 75.01 8.54 16.09
N ASP A 536 74.89 7.49 16.89
CA ASP A 536 75.68 7.23 18.10
C ASP A 536 77.03 6.56 17.83
N PHE A 537 77.37 6.29 16.57
CA PHE A 537 78.63 5.63 16.19
C PHE A 537 79.86 6.49 16.49
N GLN A 538 80.68 6.07 17.46
CA GLN A 538 81.98 6.64 17.76
C GLN A 538 83.10 5.76 17.20
N GLU A 539 84.01 6.37 16.46
CA GLU A 539 85.05 5.69 15.69
C GLU A 539 86.31 5.52 16.55
N ASP A 540 86.88 4.32 16.60
CA ASP A 540 88.20 4.07 17.19
C ASP A 540 89.21 3.83 16.08
N ILE A 541 89.78 4.93 15.56
CA ILE A 541 90.79 4.94 14.48
C ILE A 541 92.21 5.13 15.06
N GLU A 542 92.33 5.22 16.39
CA GLU A 542 93.62 5.39 17.05
C GLU A 542 94.44 4.11 16.99
N PHE A 543 95.76 4.26 16.87
CA PHE A 543 96.64 3.11 16.87
C PHE A 543 96.68 2.52 18.29
N HIS A 544 96.25 1.28 18.46
CA HIS A 544 96.36 0.53 19.71
C HIS A 544 97.26 -0.68 19.48
N PHE A 545 98.38 -0.75 20.20
CA PHE A 545 99.27 -1.89 20.12
C PHE A 545 98.59 -3.13 20.70
N SER A 546 98.60 -4.26 19.99
CA SER A 546 97.87 -5.48 20.39
C SER A 546 98.35 -6.07 21.73
N LEU A 547 99.62 -5.82 22.08
CA LEU A 547 100.25 -6.18 23.36
C LEU A 547 100.42 -4.96 24.29
N GLY A 548 99.76 -3.84 24.00
CA GLY A 548 99.74 -2.67 24.88
C GLY A 548 99.00 -2.98 26.17
N TRP A 549 99.48 -2.43 27.29
CA TRP A 549 98.88 -2.65 28.61
C TRP A 549 97.38 -2.33 28.65
N THR A 550 96.91 -1.34 27.90
CA THR A 550 95.48 -0.97 27.80
C THR A 550 94.63 -2.08 27.14
N MET A 551 95.12 -2.68 26.04
CA MET A 551 94.45 -3.80 25.36
C MET A 551 94.55 -5.12 26.16
N LEU A 552 95.68 -5.35 26.84
CA LEU A 552 95.87 -6.53 27.71
C LEU A 552 94.95 -6.49 28.92
N VAL A 553 94.77 -5.32 29.53
CA VAL A 553 93.79 -5.06 30.60
C VAL A 553 92.36 -5.20 30.07
N ASN A 554 92.05 -4.70 28.87
CA ASN A 554 90.74 -4.90 28.23
C ASN A 554 90.44 -6.38 27.90
N ARG A 555 91.47 -7.17 27.57
CA ARG A 555 91.35 -8.59 27.21
C ARG A 555 91.23 -9.52 28.44
N PHE A 556 91.86 -9.18 29.57
CA PHE A 556 91.80 -9.98 30.80
C PHE A 556 90.72 -9.54 31.81
N LEU A 557 90.39 -8.24 31.89
CA LEU A 557 89.37 -7.73 32.82
C LEU A 557 88.02 -7.41 32.16
N GLY A 558 87.93 -7.46 30.84
CA GLY A 558 86.73 -7.11 30.08
C GLY A 558 86.48 -5.59 30.03
N PRO A 559 85.86 -5.08 28.94
CA PRO A 559 85.75 -3.65 28.65
C PRO A 559 84.93 -2.85 29.68
N LYS A 560 84.09 -3.53 30.46
CA LYS A 560 83.25 -2.89 31.50
C LYS A 560 83.98 -2.67 32.83
N ASN A 561 85.01 -3.47 33.15
CA ASN A 561 85.79 -3.31 34.38
C ASN A 561 87.07 -2.49 34.17
N SER A 562 87.60 -2.42 32.95
CA SER A 562 88.79 -1.61 32.64
C SER A 562 88.55 -0.10 32.80
N ARG A 563 87.38 0.42 32.39
CA ARG A 563 86.98 1.80 32.67
C ARG A 563 86.81 2.08 34.17
N ARG A 564 86.34 1.10 34.95
CA ARG A 564 86.21 1.20 36.42
C ARG A 564 87.56 1.08 37.16
N ALA A 565 88.53 0.36 36.60
CA ALA A 565 89.85 0.17 37.20
C ALA A 565 90.84 1.30 36.85
N LEU A 566 90.66 1.97 35.70
CA LEU A 566 91.52 3.07 35.23
C LEU A 566 91.02 4.47 35.64
N MET A 567 89.76 4.62 36.04
CA MET A 567 89.20 5.87 36.55
C MET A 567 88.79 5.68 38.02
N GLY A 568 89.70 6.01 38.93
CA GLY A 568 89.40 6.08 40.36
C GLY A 568 88.39 7.19 40.67
N TYR A 569 87.24 6.78 41.24
CA TYR A 569 86.36 7.55 42.13
C TYR A 569 85.97 8.99 41.72
N ASN A 570 84.84 9.15 41.02
CA ASN A 570 83.68 9.87 41.57
C ASN A 570 82.43 9.64 40.70
N ASP A 571 81.49 8.83 41.21
CA ASP A 571 80.18 8.57 40.61
C ASP A 571 79.14 9.23 41.52
N GLN A 572 78.53 10.33 41.07
CA GLN A 572 77.27 10.83 41.62
C GLN A 572 76.31 11.11 40.48
N VAL A 573 75.44 10.12 40.27
CA VAL A 573 74.25 10.14 39.42
C VAL A 573 73.15 10.98 40.08
N GLN A 574 72.55 11.92 39.34
CA GLN A 574 71.17 12.35 39.56
C GLN A 574 70.43 12.56 38.21
N ARG A 575 69.42 11.72 37.97
CA ARG A 575 68.22 11.92 37.11
C ARG A 575 67.08 12.47 38.02
N PRO A 576 65.96 13.10 37.57
CA PRO A 576 65.11 12.72 36.40
C PRO A 576 64.35 13.85 35.62
N ILE A 577 63.93 13.53 34.36
CA ILE A 577 62.67 13.79 33.56
C ILE A 577 61.86 15.12 33.77
N PRO A 578 60.99 15.57 32.82
CA PRO A 578 61.18 16.20 31.49
C PRO A 578 60.66 17.66 31.45
N LEU A 579 61.09 18.51 30.49
CA LEU A 579 60.30 19.68 30.07
C LEU A 579 60.54 20.03 28.60
N THR A 580 59.42 20.26 27.93
CA THR A 580 59.13 20.65 26.54
C THR A 580 59.61 22.07 26.19
N PRO A 581 59.54 22.49 24.91
CA PRO A 581 60.62 23.16 24.19
C PRO A 581 60.46 24.69 24.12
N ALA A 582 61.58 25.42 23.98
CA ALA A 582 61.57 26.76 23.44
C ALA A 582 62.89 27.13 22.75
N ASN A 583 62.72 27.35 21.45
CA ASN A 583 63.44 28.14 20.45
C ASN A 583 64.34 29.31 20.93
N PRO A 584 65.14 29.94 20.04
CA PRO A 584 66.57 30.13 20.19
C PRO A 584 66.92 31.61 20.36
N SER A 585 67.92 31.96 21.17
CA SER A 585 68.62 33.24 20.95
C SER A 585 69.87 33.34 21.81
N MET A 586 70.94 33.67 21.09
CA MET A 586 72.19 34.26 21.53
C MET A 586 73.33 33.32 22.03
N PRO A 587 74.51 33.38 21.37
CA PRO A 587 75.81 32.90 21.88
C PRO A 587 76.35 33.95 22.88
N PRO A 588 77.59 33.93 23.45
CA PRO A 588 78.81 33.12 23.26
C PRO A 588 79.33 32.60 24.65
N LEU A 589 80.46 31.91 24.90
CA LEU A 589 81.89 32.20 24.68
C LEU A 589 82.74 30.97 25.13
N PRO A 590 83.99 30.82 24.64
CA PRO A 590 84.87 29.68 24.93
C PRO A 590 85.95 30.01 25.99
N GLN A 591 86.15 29.12 26.95
CA GLN A 591 87.36 29.02 27.78
C GLN A 591 87.49 27.54 28.13
N GLY A 592 88.60 26.85 27.96
CA GLY A 592 89.97 27.29 27.82
C GLY A 592 90.81 26.21 28.49
N SER A 593 91.64 25.55 27.69
CA SER A 593 92.66 24.57 28.03
C SER A 593 93.28 24.65 29.44
N LEU A 594 93.34 23.51 30.13
CA LEU A 594 94.41 23.22 31.11
C LEU A 594 95.08 21.88 30.74
N THR A 595 96.10 22.07 29.92
CA THR A 595 97.39 21.38 29.77
C THR A 595 97.60 19.98 30.40
N GLN A 596 97.85 19.05 29.49
CA GLN A 596 98.49 17.73 29.62
C GLN A 596 99.89 17.76 30.28
N GLU A 597 100.47 18.95 30.55
CA GLU A 597 101.75 19.12 31.24
C GLU A 597 101.65 18.98 32.77
N GLU A 598 100.52 19.30 33.41
CA GLU A 598 100.36 19.09 34.86
C GLU A 598 100.27 17.59 35.23
N PHE A 599 99.75 16.77 34.31
CA PHE A 599 99.59 15.33 34.54
C PHE A 599 100.94 14.59 34.47
N MET A 600 101.86 15.05 33.63
CA MET A 600 103.20 14.47 33.50
C MET A 600 104.11 14.85 34.68
N VAL A 601 104.01 16.09 35.19
CA VAL A 601 104.70 16.51 36.42
C VAL A 601 104.12 15.79 37.64
N SER A 602 102.81 15.58 37.73
CA SER A 602 102.18 14.80 38.80
C SER A 602 102.61 13.32 38.79
N MET A 603 102.84 12.72 37.62
CA MET A 603 103.35 11.34 37.50
C MET A 603 104.83 11.22 37.91
N VAL A 604 105.66 12.19 37.54
CA VAL A 604 107.10 12.21 37.88
C VAL A 604 107.31 12.53 39.37
N THR A 605 106.41 13.29 39.98
CA THR A 605 106.43 13.59 41.43
C THR A 605 105.87 12.43 42.27
N GLY A 606 104.92 11.66 41.73
CA GLY A 606 104.36 10.46 42.35
C GLY A 606 105.34 9.28 42.46
N LEU A 607 106.35 9.22 41.59
CA LEU A 607 107.39 8.18 41.62
C LEU A 607 108.63 8.58 42.46
N ALA A 608 108.77 9.86 42.84
CA ALA A 608 109.87 10.37 43.66
C ALA A 608 109.63 10.30 45.18
N SER A 609 108.41 9.94 45.61
CA SER A 609 108.06 9.75 47.03
C SER A 609 108.28 8.29 47.48
N LEU A 610 109.52 8.07 47.91
CA LEU A 610 110.04 6.92 48.65
C LEU A 610 109.15 6.53 49.86
N THR A 611 109.36 5.30 50.37
CA THR A 611 108.99 4.79 51.71
C THR A 611 107.71 3.92 51.85
N SER A 612 107.56 2.85 51.07
CA SER A 612 106.65 1.76 51.49
C SER A 612 107.22 0.37 51.23
N ARG A 613 106.94 -0.55 52.16
CA ARG A 613 107.50 -1.91 52.26
C ARG A 613 107.23 -2.80 51.03
N THR A 614 106.43 -2.33 50.07
CA THR A 614 106.02 -3.00 48.84
C THR A 614 107.07 -2.92 47.72
N SER A 615 107.90 -1.87 47.69
CA SER A 615 108.93 -1.69 46.65
C SER A 615 110.12 -2.64 46.79
N MET A 616 110.35 -3.16 48.00
CA MET A 616 111.34 -4.23 48.23
C MET A 616 110.92 -5.54 47.55
N GLY A 617 109.61 -5.82 47.43
CA GLY A 617 109.12 -7.02 46.72
C GLY A 617 109.39 -6.98 45.22
N ILE A 618 109.26 -5.82 44.58
CA ILE A 618 109.51 -5.65 43.14
C ILE A 618 111.01 -5.67 42.83
N LEU A 619 111.85 -5.10 43.70
CA LEU A 619 113.31 -5.20 43.56
C LEU A 619 113.82 -6.62 43.80
N VAL A 620 113.23 -7.36 44.74
CA VAL A 620 113.59 -8.77 44.99
C VAL A 620 113.10 -9.69 43.87
N VAL A 621 111.86 -9.54 43.41
CA VAL A 621 111.34 -10.32 42.28
C VAL A 621 112.07 -9.97 40.98
N GLY A 622 112.32 -8.68 40.72
CA GLY A 622 113.13 -8.21 39.60
C GLY A 622 114.57 -8.73 39.65
N GLY A 623 115.19 -8.74 40.83
CA GLY A 623 116.53 -9.30 41.04
C GLY A 623 116.61 -10.82 40.89
N VAL A 624 115.58 -11.55 41.32
CA VAL A 624 115.48 -13.02 41.15
C VAL A 624 115.24 -13.38 39.69
N VAL A 625 114.37 -12.67 38.97
CA VAL A 625 114.14 -12.87 37.52
C VAL A 625 115.40 -12.51 36.71
N TRP A 626 116.09 -11.42 37.06
CA TRP A 626 117.34 -11.04 36.42
C TRP A 626 118.43 -12.12 36.59
N LYS A 627 118.48 -12.76 37.77
CA LYS A 627 119.48 -13.79 38.09
C LYS A 627 119.12 -15.19 37.58
N ALA A 628 117.82 -15.53 37.47
CA ALA A 628 117.37 -16.84 37.02
C ALA A 628 117.23 -16.96 35.50
N VAL A 629 116.81 -15.89 34.81
CA VAL A 629 116.47 -15.91 33.38
C VAL A 629 117.64 -15.42 32.52
N GLY A 630 118.57 -14.66 33.10
CA GLY A 630 119.70 -14.07 32.39
C GLY A 630 119.29 -12.90 31.48
N TRP A 631 120.11 -11.85 31.47
CA TRP A 631 119.83 -10.60 30.73
C TRP A 631 119.56 -10.80 29.23
N ARG A 632 120.08 -11.87 28.62
CA ARG A 632 119.88 -12.19 27.19
C ARG A 632 118.42 -12.49 26.85
N LEU A 633 117.70 -13.25 27.68
CA LEU A 633 116.29 -13.58 27.45
C LEU A 633 115.39 -12.36 27.63
N ILE A 634 115.71 -11.50 28.61
CA ILE A 634 114.99 -10.23 28.84
C ILE A 634 115.18 -9.30 27.64
N ALA A 635 116.42 -9.11 27.17
CA ALA A 635 116.71 -8.29 25.99
C ALA A 635 116.02 -8.83 24.72
N LEU A 636 115.98 -10.16 24.55
CA LEU A 636 115.30 -10.81 23.42
C LEU A 636 113.77 -10.61 23.49
N SER A 637 113.17 -10.66 24.69
CA SER A 637 111.74 -10.38 24.88
C SER A 637 111.37 -8.91 24.60
N PHE A 638 112.16 -7.94 25.07
CA PHE A 638 111.98 -6.52 24.75
C PHE A 638 112.20 -6.23 23.26
N GLY A 639 113.19 -6.88 22.64
CA GLY A 639 113.44 -6.80 21.19
C GLY A 639 112.27 -7.33 20.36
N LEU A 640 111.70 -8.47 20.73
CA LEU A 640 110.53 -9.05 20.06
C LEU A 640 109.28 -8.17 20.22
N TYR A 641 109.05 -7.62 21.43
CA TYR A 641 107.96 -6.68 21.72
C TYR A 641 108.09 -5.39 20.88
N GLY A 642 109.30 -4.83 20.78
CA GLY A 642 109.58 -3.66 19.96
C GLY A 642 109.39 -3.91 18.46
N LEU A 643 109.82 -5.07 17.96
CA LEU A 643 109.61 -5.48 16.56
C LEU A 643 108.13 -5.61 16.22
N LEU A 644 107.34 -6.22 17.10
CA LEU A 644 105.88 -6.32 16.94
C LEU A 644 105.23 -4.93 16.95
N TYR A 645 105.65 -4.03 17.84
CA TYR A 645 105.13 -2.65 17.89
C TYR A 645 105.40 -1.89 16.59
N VAL A 646 106.63 -1.97 16.09
CA VAL A 646 107.01 -1.32 14.83
C VAL A 646 106.27 -1.95 13.65
N TYR A 647 106.13 -3.29 13.62
CA TYR A 647 105.37 -3.98 12.59
C TYR A 647 103.91 -3.52 12.58
N GLU A 648 103.22 -3.54 13.72
CA GLU A 648 101.84 -3.07 13.81
C GLU A 648 101.70 -1.60 13.43
N ARG A 649 102.61 -0.73 13.90
CA ARG A 649 102.58 0.70 13.60
C ARG A 649 102.82 1.00 12.11
N LEU A 650 103.73 0.27 11.46
CA LEU A 650 103.99 0.40 10.02
C LEU A 650 102.83 -0.13 9.18
N THR A 651 102.13 -1.18 9.65
CA THR A 651 100.95 -1.71 8.95
C THR A 651 99.70 -0.82 9.12
N TRP A 652 99.67 0.09 10.11
CA TRP A 652 98.56 1.01 10.38
C TRP A 652 98.51 2.21 9.42
N THR A 653 98.32 1.90 8.13
CA THR A 653 98.16 2.87 7.04
C THR A 653 96.75 3.47 6.97
N THR A 654 96.51 4.49 6.14
CA THR A 654 95.15 5.04 5.90
C THR A 654 94.16 3.98 5.43
N LYS A 655 94.62 3.00 4.63
CA LYS A 655 93.82 1.84 4.23
C LYS A 655 93.49 0.90 5.39
N ALA A 656 94.40 0.75 6.36
CA ALA A 656 94.12 -0.03 7.57
C ALA A 656 93.09 0.67 8.47
N LYS A 657 93.19 1.99 8.59
CA LYS A 657 92.22 2.83 9.30
C LYS A 657 90.83 2.75 8.67
N GLU A 658 90.74 2.83 7.34
CA GLU A 658 89.48 2.66 6.60
C GLU A 658 88.87 1.27 6.88
N ARG A 659 89.66 0.20 6.80
CA ARG A 659 89.19 -1.16 7.11
C ARG A 659 88.73 -1.33 8.55
N ALA A 660 89.41 -0.69 9.50
CA ALA A 660 89.00 -0.70 10.91
C ALA A 660 87.69 0.05 11.11
N PHE A 661 87.56 1.24 10.52
CA PHE A 661 86.31 2.02 10.51
C PHE A 661 85.15 1.21 9.90
N LYS A 662 85.33 0.66 8.70
CA LYS A 662 84.30 -0.14 8.00
C LYS A 662 83.87 -1.35 8.84
N ARG A 663 84.81 -2.06 9.49
CA ARG A 663 84.48 -3.18 10.40
C ARG A 663 83.68 -2.76 11.62
N GLN A 664 84.14 -1.73 12.34
CA GLN A 664 83.43 -1.19 13.51
C GLN A 664 82.03 -0.69 13.13
N PHE A 665 81.93 -0.04 11.97
CA PHE A 665 80.67 0.47 11.46
C PHE A 665 79.72 -0.67 11.09
N VAL A 666 80.19 -1.72 10.41
CA VAL A 666 79.38 -2.90 10.08
C VAL A 666 78.86 -3.57 11.36
N GLU A 667 79.71 -3.77 12.38
CA GLU A 667 79.26 -4.35 13.66
C GLU A 667 78.17 -3.49 14.33
N HIS A 668 78.38 -2.17 14.41
CA HIS A 668 77.42 -1.24 15.00
C HIS A 668 76.11 -1.16 14.21
N ALA A 669 76.20 -0.98 12.89
CA ALA A 669 75.05 -0.87 12.01
C ALA A 669 74.26 -2.19 11.95
N SER A 670 74.92 -3.35 11.94
CA SER A 670 74.24 -4.64 12.02
C SER A 670 73.45 -4.81 13.32
N GLU A 671 74.01 -4.42 14.49
CA GLU A 671 73.29 -4.48 15.77
C GLU A 671 72.08 -3.54 15.79
N LYS A 672 72.23 -2.31 15.29
CA LYS A 672 71.14 -1.33 15.24
C LYS A 672 70.05 -1.70 14.24
N LEU A 673 70.42 -2.13 13.03
CA LEU A 673 69.46 -2.56 12.02
C LEU A 673 68.69 -3.82 12.45
N GLN A 674 69.31 -4.72 13.21
CA GLN A 674 68.63 -5.90 13.77
C GLN A 674 67.44 -5.53 14.68
N LEU A 675 67.52 -4.41 15.40
CA LEU A 675 66.42 -3.93 16.25
C LEU A 675 65.19 -3.48 15.44
N VAL A 676 65.39 -3.07 14.18
CA VAL A 676 64.34 -2.51 13.34
C VAL A 676 63.69 -3.55 12.44
N ILE A 677 64.26 -4.75 12.28
CA ILE A 677 63.72 -5.82 11.43
C ILE A 677 62.23 -6.07 11.70
N SER A 678 61.87 -6.27 12.97
CA SER A 678 60.47 -6.52 13.36
C SER A 678 59.56 -5.33 13.08
N TYR A 679 60.06 -4.10 13.29
CA TYR A 679 59.32 -2.88 13.03
C TYR A 679 59.06 -2.66 11.54
N THR A 680 60.10 -2.81 10.69
CA THR A 680 59.96 -2.70 9.22
C THR A 680 59.05 -3.79 8.67
N GLY A 681 59.21 -5.04 9.12
CA GLY A 681 58.32 -6.15 8.74
C GLY A 681 56.86 -5.87 9.07
N SER A 682 56.58 -5.43 10.31
CA SER A 682 55.24 -5.08 10.76
C SER A 682 54.66 -3.86 10.02
N ASN A 683 55.46 -2.82 9.77
CA ASN A 683 55.02 -1.63 9.03
C ASN A 683 54.65 -1.96 7.57
N CYS A 684 55.47 -2.77 6.89
CA CYS A 684 55.17 -3.25 5.54
C CYS A 684 53.91 -4.12 5.50
N SER A 685 53.75 -5.01 6.47
CA SER A 685 52.55 -5.84 6.64
C SER A 685 51.29 -4.98 6.85
N HIS A 686 51.39 -3.94 7.68
CA HIS A 686 50.30 -2.99 7.92
C HIS A 686 49.93 -2.18 6.67
N GLN A 687 50.91 -1.75 5.86
CA GLN A 687 50.66 -1.08 4.57
C GLN A 687 49.85 -2.01 3.63
N VAL A 688 50.24 -3.28 3.50
CA VAL A 688 49.50 -4.28 2.69
C VAL A 688 48.10 -4.54 3.25
N GLN A 689 47.96 -4.63 4.57
CA GLN A 689 46.67 -4.82 5.22
C GLN A 689 45.70 -3.67 4.92
N GLN A 690 46.19 -2.42 4.98
CA GLN A 690 45.39 -1.22 4.70
C GLN A 690 44.90 -1.19 3.26
N GLU A 691 45.76 -1.50 2.28
CA GLU A 691 45.36 -1.54 0.86
C GLU A 691 44.32 -2.63 0.57
N LEU A 692 44.53 -3.85 1.07
CA LEU A 692 43.60 -4.95 0.85
C LEU A 692 42.26 -4.71 1.57
N SER A 693 42.29 -4.18 2.79
CA SER A 693 41.08 -3.85 3.54
C SER A 693 40.32 -2.68 2.90
N GLY A 694 41.04 -1.67 2.39
CA GLY A 694 40.47 -0.54 1.65
C GLY A 694 39.80 -1.00 0.34
N THR A 695 40.46 -1.88 -0.41
CA THR A 695 39.88 -2.48 -1.64
C THR A 695 38.61 -3.28 -1.33
N PHE A 696 38.66 -4.14 -0.29
CA PHE A 696 37.50 -4.94 0.12
C PHE A 696 36.31 -4.06 0.57
N ALA A 697 36.57 -3.00 1.36
CA ALA A 697 35.53 -2.07 1.80
C ALA A 697 34.88 -1.33 0.63
N HIS A 698 35.66 -0.91 -0.37
CA HIS A 698 35.13 -0.26 -1.57
C HIS A 698 34.25 -1.19 -2.39
N LEU A 699 34.64 -2.46 -2.54
CA LEU A 699 33.83 -3.45 -3.25
C LEU A 699 32.54 -3.80 -2.48
N CYS A 700 32.58 -3.88 -1.14
CA CYS A 700 31.38 -4.08 -0.32
C CYS A 700 30.38 -2.94 -0.50
N GLN A 701 30.84 -1.69 -0.57
CA GLN A 701 29.98 -0.53 -0.80
C GLN A 701 29.17 -0.65 -2.11
N GLN A 702 29.73 -1.23 -3.17
CA GLN A 702 29.00 -1.47 -4.42
C GLN A 702 27.91 -2.55 -4.28
N VAL A 703 28.17 -3.56 -3.46
CA VAL A 703 27.17 -4.59 -3.13
C VAL A 703 26.08 -4.00 -2.24
N ASP A 704 26.41 -3.14 -1.31
CA ASP A 704 25.44 -2.45 -0.44
C ASP A 704 24.47 -1.59 -1.26
N VAL A 705 24.92 -0.87 -2.28
CA VAL A 705 24.02 -0.14 -3.22
C VAL A 705 23.05 -1.10 -3.91
N THR A 706 23.51 -2.29 -4.28
CA THR A 706 22.63 -3.32 -4.87
C THR A 706 21.62 -3.84 -3.84
N ARG A 707 22.05 -4.01 -2.59
CA ARG A 707 21.20 -4.42 -1.47
C ARG A 707 20.09 -3.41 -1.23
N GLU A 708 20.45 -2.13 -1.13
CA GLU A 708 19.51 -1.02 -0.93
C GLU A 708 18.47 -0.93 -2.07
N ASN A 709 18.89 -1.13 -3.32
CA ASN A 709 17.96 -1.15 -4.45
C ASN A 709 16.94 -2.31 -4.34
N LEU A 710 17.38 -3.51 -3.97
CA LEU A 710 16.49 -4.65 -3.74
C LEU A 710 15.52 -4.40 -2.57
N GLU A 711 16.00 -3.80 -1.48
CA GLU A 711 15.18 -3.43 -0.33
C GLU A 711 14.09 -2.41 -0.71
N GLN A 712 14.43 -1.40 -1.53
CA GLN A 712 13.47 -0.42 -2.07
C GLN A 712 12.41 -1.07 -2.97
N GLU A 713 12.82 -1.99 -3.83
CA GLU A 713 11.88 -2.73 -4.70
C GLU A 713 10.94 -3.62 -3.87
N ILE A 714 11.44 -4.30 -2.84
CA ILE A 714 10.61 -5.08 -1.90
C ILE A 714 9.61 -4.17 -1.17
N ALA A 715 10.04 -3.00 -0.72
CA ALA A 715 9.16 -2.03 -0.07
C ALA A 715 8.06 -1.51 -1.03
N ALA A 716 8.41 -1.23 -2.28
CA ALA A 716 7.46 -0.84 -3.32
C ALA A 716 6.43 -1.96 -3.61
N MET A 717 6.87 -3.21 -3.69
CA MET A 717 5.98 -4.36 -3.87
C MET A 717 5.05 -4.57 -2.68
N ASN A 718 5.55 -4.44 -1.44
CA ASN A 718 4.72 -4.51 -0.23
C ASN A 718 3.61 -3.45 -0.23
N LYS A 719 3.94 -2.20 -0.60
CA LYS A 719 2.94 -1.14 -0.73
C LYS A 719 1.88 -1.49 -1.79
N LYS A 720 2.28 -2.04 -2.94
CA LYS A 720 1.33 -2.49 -3.98
C LYS A 720 0.41 -3.61 -3.47
N ILE A 721 0.96 -4.59 -2.75
CA ILE A 721 0.20 -5.71 -2.17
C ILE A 721 -0.85 -5.18 -1.17
N GLU A 722 -0.49 -4.25 -0.29
CA GLU A 722 -1.42 -3.64 0.66
C GLU A 722 -2.59 -2.92 -0.03
N VAL A 723 -2.31 -2.17 -1.11
CA VAL A 723 -3.34 -1.51 -1.90
C VAL A 723 -4.27 -2.55 -2.54
N LEU A 724 -3.71 -3.60 -3.15
CA LEU A 724 -4.48 -4.68 -3.80
C LEU A 724 -5.36 -5.46 -2.81
N ASP A 725 -4.88 -5.73 -1.59
CA ASP A 725 -5.68 -6.38 -0.54
C ASP A 725 -6.86 -5.51 -0.11
N SER A 726 -6.64 -4.19 0.01
CA SER A 726 -7.71 -3.23 0.31
C SER A 726 -8.79 -3.19 -0.79
N LEU A 727 -8.37 -3.24 -2.06
CA LEU A 727 -9.25 -3.27 -3.23
C LEU A 727 -10.07 -4.56 -3.25
N GLN A 728 -9.43 -5.71 -3.04
CA GLN A 728 -10.11 -7.00 -3.00
C GLN A 728 -11.14 -7.08 -1.87
N SER A 729 -10.80 -6.59 -0.68
CA SER A 729 -11.70 -6.54 0.47
C SER A 729 -12.95 -5.69 0.18
N LYS A 730 -12.77 -4.52 -0.45
CA LYS A 730 -13.89 -3.65 -0.86
C LYS A 730 -14.73 -4.26 -1.99
N ALA A 731 -14.10 -4.82 -3.02
CA ALA A 731 -14.80 -5.49 -4.11
C ALA A 731 -15.66 -6.66 -3.60
N LYS A 732 -15.12 -7.46 -2.67
CA LYS A 732 -15.84 -8.56 -2.00
C LYS A 732 -17.04 -8.05 -1.19
N LEU A 733 -16.90 -6.93 -0.48
CA LEU A 733 -18.00 -6.31 0.27
C LEU A 733 -19.13 -5.87 -0.67
N LEU A 734 -18.79 -5.18 -1.77
CA LEU A 734 -19.77 -4.73 -2.78
C LEU A 734 -20.46 -5.92 -3.46
N ARG A 735 -19.71 -6.96 -3.80
CA ARG A 735 -20.28 -8.22 -4.33
C ARG A 735 -21.29 -8.84 -3.36
N ASN A 736 -20.99 -8.86 -2.06
CA ASN A 736 -21.91 -9.39 -1.05
C ASN A 736 -23.17 -8.51 -0.89
N LYS A 737 -23.03 -7.18 -1.00
CA LYS A 737 -24.19 -6.25 -1.03
C LYS A 737 -25.10 -6.54 -2.23
N ALA A 738 -24.54 -6.85 -3.39
CA ALA A 738 -25.32 -7.27 -4.57
C ALA A 738 -26.13 -8.55 -4.30
N GLY A 739 -25.50 -9.55 -3.68
CA GLY A 739 -26.19 -10.79 -3.29
C GLY A 739 -27.31 -10.57 -2.28
N TRP A 740 -27.13 -9.63 -1.35
CA TRP A 740 -28.21 -9.23 -0.44
C TRP A 740 -29.37 -8.53 -1.17
N LEU A 741 -29.09 -7.62 -2.11
CA LEU A 741 -30.12 -6.97 -2.93
C LEU A 741 -30.90 -7.98 -3.79
N ASP A 742 -30.22 -8.97 -4.37
CA ASP A 742 -30.89 -10.05 -5.10
C ASP A 742 -31.84 -10.84 -4.18
N SER A 743 -31.41 -11.15 -2.95
CA SER A 743 -32.27 -11.82 -1.97
C SER A 743 -33.52 -11.01 -1.60
N GLU A 744 -33.41 -9.68 -1.47
CA GLU A 744 -34.54 -8.78 -1.22
C GLU A 744 -35.49 -8.70 -2.42
N LEU A 745 -34.96 -8.66 -3.65
CA LEU A 745 -35.76 -8.69 -4.88
C LEU A 745 -36.47 -10.04 -5.06
N ASN A 746 -35.82 -11.15 -4.71
CA ASN A 746 -36.44 -12.47 -4.70
C ASN A 746 -37.54 -12.57 -3.64
N MET A 747 -37.30 -12.03 -2.44
CA MET A 747 -38.33 -11.94 -1.39
C MET A 747 -39.53 -11.11 -1.83
N PHE A 748 -39.30 -9.96 -2.49
CA PHE A 748 -40.36 -9.15 -3.08
C PHE A 748 -41.16 -9.94 -4.13
N THR A 749 -40.45 -10.68 -5.00
CA THR A 749 -41.09 -11.51 -6.04
C THR A 749 -42.02 -12.56 -5.42
N HIS A 750 -41.54 -13.30 -4.41
CA HIS A 750 -42.34 -14.32 -3.73
C HIS A 750 -43.50 -13.75 -2.91
N GLN A 751 -43.31 -12.60 -2.27
CA GLN A 751 -44.33 -12.03 -1.39
C GLN A 751 -45.45 -11.30 -2.15
N TYR A 752 -45.12 -10.61 -3.25
CA TYR A 752 -46.06 -9.68 -3.91
C TYR A 752 -46.41 -10.06 -5.35
N LEU A 753 -45.48 -10.63 -6.13
CA LEU A 753 -45.71 -10.95 -7.54
C LEU A 753 -46.25 -12.37 -7.76
N GLN A 754 -45.85 -13.30 -6.89
CA GLN A 754 -46.31 -14.69 -6.88
C GLN A 754 -46.90 -15.04 -5.51
N PRO A 755 -47.94 -14.33 -5.03
CA PRO A 755 -48.61 -14.74 -3.81
C PRO A 755 -49.09 -16.18 -4.03
N SER A 756 -48.59 -17.11 -3.19
CA SER A 756 -49.03 -18.49 -3.20
C SER A 756 -50.56 -18.47 -3.04
N ARG A 757 -51.26 -18.97 -4.06
CA ARG A 757 -52.72 -19.08 -4.06
C ARG A 757 -53.22 -19.87 -2.85
#